data_AF-A0A960VM22-F1
#
_entry.id   AF-A0A960VM22-F1
#
_cell.length_a   1.000
_cell.length_b   1.000
_cell.length_c   1.000
_cell.angle_alpha   90.00
_cell.angle_beta   90.00
_cell.angle_gamma   90.00
#
_symmetry.space_group_name_H-M   'P 1'
#
loop_
_entity.id
_entity.type
_entity.pdbx_description
1 polymer ?
#
loop_
_entity_poly.entity_id
_entity_poly.type
_entity_poly.pdbx_seq_one_letter_code
_entity_poly.pdbx_strand_id
1 'polypeptide(L)'
;MSTRTLDRDSICDLNGQVLDPRSVTVLKALDRLLTVGAYYSNEHDQYLKAARDSRDALVEVIRGGHGPVAIEITAQGLQIDRRNVDPHHRNVRLLHDLLVPLNIARLEIDGALTPEDLRQAVAALQEHRMALGQASTFREIVIENLPASVRAVSRSVLDHGDAGGHGRDGASGAADGPRSLDDLLQPWSDEPADAGDTPEESVAARLARQFMEMVGEILANLQRADQERATGAGPDAAGTAVSRQELEQLRRALQRLVEIDPDPDDLLQLITQARRALDLSRDRRAADLVFRILKRDMLHSRKQEAGAAKRTVQAADYRLDVGGLLAEVTALESRVEPVAPPGLDARRDRLGIALLLLGDGPNEALRHALLDTVERSVAEDDFDEGGAGHLAAAVAARVAGQANPTPRAATGEHVGTADGEELLVIAVGTLRRTRSDLLAPFWVRLLELTGADELPLLWPHLVNDILLGWGKGSRQVAAHLGQAAGRLSLQDALGQGRRLAQMPALQRKTASRDLFATPLPVLYPVHAALMTTRLRGWLGQELHDALVREPVSPLAASVLAALGDHRPEYATFYLDLIRHRDADVLPADFAVAAAAILSDGIGCLPRDRRDDAWVTAGLAELAALGAEHARPLLERVLREKHFFFFPAWPGSARTVARRALTSGDREEG
;
A
#
# COMPACT_ATOMS: atom_id res chain seq x y z
N MET A 1 -34.21 -19.62 -15.90
CA MET A 1 -32.75 -19.79 -16.10
C MET A 1 -32.29 -20.91 -15.20
N SER A 2 -31.91 -22.06 -15.78
CA SER A 2 -31.47 -23.24 -15.04
C SER A 2 -30.03 -23.01 -14.58
N THR A 3 -29.80 -22.91 -13.27
CA THR A 3 -28.46 -22.88 -12.67
C THR A 3 -27.82 -24.25 -12.84
N ARG A 4 -27.19 -24.50 -14.00
CA ARG A 4 -26.24 -25.60 -14.12
C ARG A 4 -25.14 -25.34 -13.10
N THR A 5 -25.05 -26.19 -12.08
CA THR A 5 -23.89 -26.28 -11.19
C THR A 5 -22.68 -26.51 -12.09
N LEU A 6 -21.89 -25.46 -12.31
CA LEU A 6 -20.61 -25.57 -12.97
C LEU A 6 -19.77 -26.55 -12.15
N ASP A 7 -19.18 -27.53 -12.84
CA ASP A 7 -18.23 -28.44 -12.22
C ASP A 7 -17.13 -27.61 -11.54
N ARG A 8 -16.81 -27.92 -10.27
CA ARG A 8 -15.85 -27.14 -9.45
C ARG A 8 -14.46 -27.04 -10.09
N ASP A 9 -14.22 -27.88 -11.08
CA ASP A 9 -12.99 -28.01 -11.83
C ASP A 9 -12.94 -27.21 -13.13
N SER A 10 -14.01 -26.46 -13.45
CA SER A 10 -14.10 -25.62 -14.65
C SER A 10 -13.30 -24.33 -14.48
N ILE A 11 -12.38 -24.05 -15.40
CA ILE A 11 -11.69 -22.75 -15.49
C ILE A 11 -12.43 -21.92 -16.54
N CYS A 12 -12.85 -20.71 -16.16
CA CYS A 12 -13.51 -19.77 -17.06
C CYS A 12 -12.57 -18.64 -17.48
N ASP A 13 -12.78 -18.11 -18.68
CA ASP A 13 -12.17 -16.85 -19.10
C ASP A 13 -12.82 -15.65 -18.39
N LEU A 14 -12.27 -14.45 -18.60
CA LEU A 14 -12.78 -13.19 -18.03
C LEU A 14 -14.24 -12.88 -18.44
N ASN A 15 -14.76 -13.49 -19.50
CA ASN A 15 -16.15 -13.35 -19.95
C ASN A 15 -17.07 -14.41 -19.33
N GLY A 16 -16.56 -15.25 -18.44
CA GLY A 16 -17.30 -16.34 -17.81
C GLY A 16 -17.52 -17.56 -18.71
N GLN A 17 -16.85 -17.64 -19.88
CA GLN A 17 -16.92 -18.81 -20.75
C GLN A 17 -15.91 -19.87 -20.30
N VAL A 18 -16.35 -21.12 -20.20
CA VAL A 18 -15.46 -22.24 -19.88
C VAL A 18 -14.37 -22.35 -20.95
N LEU A 19 -13.12 -22.47 -20.51
CA LEU A 19 -11.96 -22.66 -21.38
C LEU A 19 -12.00 -24.01 -22.08
N ASP A 20 -11.26 -24.11 -23.19
CA ASP A 20 -11.10 -25.38 -23.88
C ASP A 20 -10.44 -26.43 -22.94
N PRO A 21 -10.88 -27.70 -22.95
CA PRO A 21 -10.30 -28.74 -22.09
C PRO A 21 -8.78 -28.89 -22.22
N ARG A 22 -8.21 -28.54 -23.39
CA ARG A 22 -6.77 -28.55 -23.63
C ARG A 22 -6.07 -27.46 -22.82
N SER A 23 -6.55 -26.23 -22.87
CA SER A 23 -5.99 -25.11 -22.10
C SER A 23 -6.13 -25.37 -20.59
N VAL A 24 -7.24 -25.97 -20.15
CA VAL A 24 -7.44 -26.37 -18.74
C VAL A 24 -6.40 -27.42 -18.32
N THR A 25 -6.15 -28.41 -19.17
CA THR A 25 -5.14 -29.47 -18.92
C THR A 25 -3.73 -28.87 -18.79
N VAL A 26 -3.36 -27.94 -19.68
CA VAL A 26 -2.08 -27.22 -19.62
C VAL A 26 -1.93 -26.48 -18.30
N LEU A 27 -2.91 -25.66 -17.92
CA LEU A 27 -2.85 -24.85 -16.70
C LEU A 27 -2.81 -25.73 -15.44
N LYS A 28 -3.58 -26.82 -15.39
CA LYS A 28 -3.55 -27.78 -14.27
C LYS A 28 -2.20 -28.50 -14.16
N ALA A 29 -1.59 -28.87 -15.28
CA ALA A 29 -0.27 -29.51 -15.29
C ALA A 29 0.81 -28.57 -14.74
N LEU A 30 0.86 -27.32 -15.22
CA LEU A 30 1.83 -26.33 -14.76
C LEU A 30 1.62 -25.93 -13.29
N ASP A 31 0.38 -25.71 -12.86
CA ASP A 31 0.05 -25.42 -11.46
C ASP A 31 0.51 -26.54 -10.52
N ARG A 32 0.26 -27.81 -10.89
CA ARG A 32 0.68 -28.96 -10.10
C ARG A 32 2.20 -29.03 -9.99
N LEU A 33 2.93 -28.82 -11.08
CA LEU A 33 4.39 -28.82 -11.07
C LEU A 33 4.94 -27.71 -10.18
N LEU A 34 4.45 -26.48 -10.34
CA LEU A 34 4.88 -25.32 -9.55
C LEU A 34 4.55 -25.50 -8.06
N THR A 35 3.36 -26.02 -7.75
CA THR A 35 2.95 -26.31 -6.37
C THR A 35 3.85 -27.34 -5.73
N VAL A 36 4.11 -28.48 -6.40
CA VAL A 36 5.00 -29.53 -5.85
C VAL A 36 6.45 -29.02 -5.72
N GLY A 37 6.93 -28.23 -6.69
CA GLY A 37 8.26 -27.63 -6.66
C GLY A 37 8.47 -26.62 -5.54
N ALA A 38 7.40 -26.03 -5.00
CA ALA A 38 7.48 -25.16 -3.82
C ALA A 38 7.75 -25.94 -2.52
N TYR A 39 7.47 -27.25 -2.47
CA TYR A 39 7.60 -28.07 -1.27
C TYR A 39 8.76 -29.08 -1.31
N TYR A 40 9.26 -29.42 -2.49
CA TYR A 40 10.24 -30.49 -2.68
C TYR A 40 11.41 -30.03 -3.55
N SER A 41 12.61 -30.54 -3.26
CA SER A 41 13.79 -30.27 -4.09
C SER A 41 13.65 -30.86 -5.50
N ASN A 42 14.42 -30.32 -6.44
CA ASN A 42 14.43 -30.74 -7.85
C ASN A 42 14.76 -32.23 -8.06
N GLU A 43 15.50 -32.85 -7.15
CA GLU A 43 15.88 -34.28 -7.16
C GLU A 43 14.86 -35.19 -6.45
N HIS A 44 13.90 -34.64 -5.73
CA HIS A 44 12.96 -35.43 -4.94
C HIS A 44 11.99 -36.22 -5.82
N ASP A 45 11.73 -37.49 -5.47
CA ASP A 45 10.89 -38.41 -6.25
C ASP A 45 9.49 -37.86 -6.57
N GLN A 46 8.88 -37.12 -5.63
CA GLN A 46 7.57 -36.52 -5.86
C GLN A 46 7.61 -35.41 -6.91
N TYR A 47 8.68 -34.61 -6.95
CA TYR A 47 8.87 -33.58 -7.96
C TYR A 47 9.17 -34.21 -9.32
N LEU A 48 10.04 -35.23 -9.36
CA LEU A 48 10.32 -36.01 -10.57
C LEU A 48 9.05 -36.64 -11.16
N LYS A 49 8.18 -37.19 -10.31
CA LYS A 49 6.87 -37.72 -10.72
C LYS A 49 5.96 -36.61 -11.26
N ALA A 50 5.84 -35.50 -10.54
CA ALA A 50 5.01 -34.37 -10.99
C ALA A 50 5.48 -33.81 -12.33
N ALA A 51 6.79 -33.74 -12.57
CA ALA A 51 7.37 -33.32 -13.84
C ALA A 51 7.04 -34.28 -14.99
N ARG A 52 7.12 -35.60 -14.77
CA ARG A 52 6.71 -36.60 -15.77
C ARG A 52 5.22 -36.49 -16.10
N ASP A 53 4.36 -36.48 -15.07
CA ASP A 53 2.90 -36.36 -15.24
C ASP A 53 2.53 -35.08 -16.00
N SER A 54 3.18 -33.96 -15.66
CA SER A 54 2.92 -32.66 -16.28
C SER A 54 3.43 -32.60 -17.72
N ARG A 55 4.60 -33.18 -17.99
CA ARG A 55 5.14 -33.32 -19.36
C ARG A 55 4.20 -34.15 -20.22
N ASP A 56 3.76 -35.31 -19.73
CA ASP A 56 2.89 -36.21 -20.49
C ASP A 56 1.58 -35.50 -20.88
N ALA A 57 0.97 -34.75 -19.95
CA ALA A 57 -0.22 -33.94 -20.20
C ALA A 57 0.03 -32.81 -21.23
N LEU A 58 1.14 -32.08 -21.12
CA LEU A 58 1.50 -31.02 -22.07
C LEU A 58 1.75 -31.58 -23.48
N VAL A 59 2.52 -32.66 -23.59
CA VAL A 59 2.84 -33.30 -24.87
C VAL A 59 1.60 -33.90 -25.52
N GLU A 60 0.66 -34.45 -24.75
CA GLU A 60 -0.63 -34.92 -25.27
C GLU A 60 -1.44 -33.77 -25.88
N VAL A 61 -1.54 -32.63 -25.17
CA VAL A 61 -2.22 -31.44 -25.68
C VAL A 61 -1.54 -30.91 -26.94
N ILE A 62 -0.21 -30.83 -26.95
CA ILE A 62 0.58 -30.36 -28.10
C ILE A 62 0.43 -31.30 -29.29
N ARG A 63 0.42 -32.62 -29.10
CA ARG A 63 0.21 -33.58 -30.21
C ARG A 63 -1.21 -33.52 -30.78
N GLY A 64 -2.19 -33.17 -29.95
CA GLY A 64 -3.58 -32.96 -30.37
C GLY A 64 -3.83 -31.63 -31.07
N GLY A 65 -2.94 -30.64 -30.92
CA GLY A 65 -2.97 -29.32 -31.55
C GLY A 65 -1.88 -29.16 -32.62
N HIS A 66 -2.10 -28.34 -33.64
CA HIS A 66 -1.09 -28.19 -34.71
C HIS A 66 0.03 -27.19 -34.33
N GLY A 67 0.62 -27.26 -33.12
CA GLY A 67 1.72 -26.37 -32.76
C GLY A 67 2.10 -26.30 -31.28
N PRO A 68 3.12 -25.51 -30.94
CA PRO A 68 3.56 -25.27 -29.57
C PRO A 68 2.45 -24.58 -28.76
N VAL A 69 2.43 -24.84 -27.45
CA VAL A 69 1.52 -24.14 -26.53
C VAL A 69 2.15 -22.80 -26.18
N ALA A 70 1.43 -21.71 -26.46
CA ALA A 70 1.83 -20.35 -26.13
C ALA A 70 0.97 -19.80 -24.99
N ILE A 71 1.63 -19.31 -23.95
CA ILE A 71 1.03 -18.66 -22.79
C ILE A 71 1.53 -17.22 -22.75
N GLU A 72 0.62 -16.27 -22.89
CA GLU A 72 0.95 -14.84 -23.04
C GLU A 72 0.48 -14.06 -21.81
N ILE A 73 1.29 -13.11 -21.34
CA ILE A 73 0.89 -12.15 -20.31
C ILE A 73 0.38 -10.90 -21.03
N THR A 74 -0.89 -10.57 -20.84
CA THR A 74 -1.54 -9.37 -21.38
C THR A 74 -1.79 -8.35 -20.28
N ALA A 75 -2.36 -7.19 -20.61
CA ALA A 75 -2.79 -6.20 -19.62
C ALA A 75 -3.99 -6.69 -18.76
N GLN A 76 -4.75 -7.68 -19.24
CA GLN A 76 -5.94 -8.19 -18.57
C GLN A 76 -5.67 -9.47 -17.75
N GLY A 77 -4.46 -10.03 -17.83
CA GLY A 77 -4.11 -11.28 -17.15
C GLY A 77 -3.33 -12.23 -18.06
N LEU A 78 -3.48 -13.53 -17.82
CA LEU A 78 -2.80 -14.59 -18.58
C LEU A 78 -3.70 -15.08 -19.72
N GLN A 79 -3.18 -15.07 -20.95
CA GLN A 79 -3.87 -15.53 -22.15
C GLN A 79 -3.33 -16.89 -22.59
N ILE A 80 -4.24 -17.81 -22.89
CA ILE A 80 -3.94 -19.11 -23.49
C ILE A 80 -4.98 -19.40 -24.57
N ASP A 81 -4.56 -19.90 -25.74
CA ASP A 81 -5.45 -20.13 -26.89
C ASP A 81 -6.35 -18.91 -27.23
N ARG A 82 -5.77 -17.70 -27.15
CA ARG A 82 -6.43 -16.40 -27.37
C ARG A 82 -7.53 -16.04 -26.36
N ARG A 83 -7.67 -16.76 -25.25
CA ARG A 83 -8.62 -16.44 -24.16
C ARG A 83 -7.90 -15.94 -22.92
N ASN A 84 -8.36 -14.82 -22.37
CA ASN A 84 -7.81 -14.23 -21.15
C ASN A 84 -8.43 -14.90 -19.92
N VAL A 85 -7.59 -15.40 -19.03
CA VAL A 85 -7.97 -16.05 -17.78
C VAL A 85 -7.65 -15.12 -16.62
N ASP A 86 -8.53 -15.10 -15.62
CA ASP A 86 -8.32 -14.30 -14.40
C ASP A 86 -6.98 -14.67 -13.74
N PRO A 87 -6.06 -13.71 -13.54
CA PRO A 87 -4.78 -13.96 -12.90
C PRO A 87 -4.92 -14.48 -11.45
N HIS A 88 -6.06 -14.25 -10.79
CA HIS A 88 -6.33 -14.74 -9.44
C HIS A 88 -6.85 -16.18 -9.39
N HIS A 89 -7.16 -16.78 -10.54
CA HIS A 89 -7.59 -18.18 -10.58
C HIS A 89 -6.49 -19.09 -10.05
N ARG A 90 -6.84 -20.05 -9.17
CA ARG A 90 -5.87 -20.93 -8.47
C ARG A 90 -4.81 -21.51 -9.41
N ASN A 91 -5.23 -22.07 -10.54
CA ASN A 91 -4.38 -22.73 -11.53
C ASN A 91 -3.56 -21.79 -12.43
N VAL A 92 -3.76 -20.48 -12.32
CA VAL A 92 -3.10 -19.45 -13.14
C VAL A 92 -2.14 -18.64 -12.28
N ARG A 93 -2.53 -18.37 -11.03
CA ARG A 93 -1.85 -17.46 -10.12
C ARG A 93 -0.34 -17.74 -9.99
N LEU A 94 0.06 -18.98 -9.72
CA LEU A 94 1.48 -19.31 -9.54
C LEU A 94 2.32 -19.05 -10.80
N LEU A 95 1.76 -19.33 -11.97
CA LEU A 95 2.42 -19.09 -13.25
C LEU A 95 2.49 -17.60 -13.57
N HIS A 96 1.39 -16.87 -13.36
CA HIS A 96 1.34 -15.42 -13.52
C HIS A 96 2.35 -14.72 -12.60
N ASP A 97 2.38 -15.08 -11.32
CA ASP A 97 3.31 -14.55 -10.31
C ASP A 97 4.78 -14.88 -10.63
N LEU A 98 5.03 -15.92 -11.44
CA LEU A 98 6.36 -16.28 -11.91
C LEU A 98 6.76 -15.47 -13.14
N LEU A 99 5.88 -15.33 -14.13
CA LEU A 99 6.21 -14.71 -15.42
C LEU A 99 6.24 -13.18 -15.39
N VAL A 100 5.35 -12.53 -14.62
CA VAL A 100 5.22 -11.06 -14.58
C VAL A 100 6.48 -10.38 -14.04
N PRO A 101 7.05 -10.76 -12.88
CA PRO A 101 8.25 -10.12 -12.35
C PRO A 101 9.48 -10.29 -13.26
N LEU A 102 9.49 -11.35 -14.08
CA LEU A 102 10.56 -11.64 -15.03
C LEU A 102 10.41 -10.91 -16.36
N ASN A 103 9.40 -10.06 -16.51
CA ASN A 103 9.07 -9.35 -17.75
C ASN A 103 8.91 -10.27 -18.98
N ILE A 104 8.43 -11.50 -18.77
CA ILE A 104 8.16 -12.46 -19.85
C ILE A 104 6.80 -12.16 -20.46
N ALA A 105 6.78 -11.77 -21.74
CA ALA A 105 5.57 -11.52 -22.50
C ALA A 105 4.86 -12.83 -22.87
N ARG A 106 5.65 -13.84 -23.27
CA ARG A 106 5.14 -15.08 -23.84
C ARG A 106 6.07 -16.24 -23.52
N LEU A 107 5.49 -17.34 -23.06
CA LEU A 107 6.17 -18.61 -22.82
C LEU A 107 5.64 -19.63 -23.84
N GLU A 108 6.53 -20.18 -24.67
CA GLU A 108 6.22 -21.20 -25.66
C GLU A 108 6.82 -22.55 -25.26
N ILE A 109 6.01 -23.60 -25.37
CA ILE A 109 6.40 -24.97 -25.04
C ILE A 109 6.20 -25.87 -26.27
N ASP A 110 7.26 -26.50 -26.74
CA ASP A 110 7.27 -27.42 -27.90
C ASP A 110 6.96 -28.87 -27.48
N GLY A 111 6.45 -29.68 -28.41
CA GLY A 111 6.14 -31.09 -28.24
C GLY A 111 7.37 -32.00 -28.10
N ALA A 112 8.58 -31.47 -28.33
CA ALA A 112 9.85 -32.13 -28.04
C ALA A 112 10.22 -32.14 -26.53
N LEU A 113 9.39 -31.53 -25.67
CA LEU A 113 9.62 -31.40 -24.23
C LEU A 113 9.91 -32.73 -23.53
N THR A 114 11.05 -32.82 -22.86
CA THR A 114 11.36 -33.91 -21.92
C THR A 114 10.98 -33.53 -20.48
N PRO A 115 10.84 -34.50 -19.56
CA PRO A 115 10.64 -34.18 -18.14
C PRO A 115 11.84 -33.41 -17.54
N GLU A 116 13.05 -33.60 -18.09
CA GLU A 116 14.23 -32.84 -17.69
C GLU A 116 14.10 -31.38 -18.07
N ASP A 117 13.75 -31.12 -19.32
CA ASP A 117 13.56 -29.78 -19.88
C ASP A 117 12.54 -29.00 -19.04
N LEU A 118 11.40 -29.62 -18.71
CA LEU A 118 10.36 -28.95 -17.94
C LEU A 118 10.84 -28.57 -16.53
N ARG A 119 11.63 -29.43 -15.87
CA ARG A 119 12.23 -29.11 -14.56
C ARG A 119 13.28 -28.02 -14.68
N GLN A 120 14.15 -28.09 -15.69
CA GLN A 120 15.18 -27.11 -15.96
C GLN A 120 14.58 -25.73 -16.24
N ALA A 121 13.51 -25.66 -17.04
CA ALA A 121 12.80 -24.42 -17.34
C ALA A 121 12.20 -23.80 -16.06
N VAL A 122 11.50 -24.58 -15.23
CA VAL A 122 10.93 -24.07 -13.96
C VAL A 122 12.02 -23.60 -13.01
N ALA A 123 13.12 -24.36 -12.90
CA ALA A 123 14.25 -23.99 -12.06
C ALA A 123 14.90 -22.66 -12.51
N ALA A 124 15.15 -22.50 -13.82
CA ALA A 124 15.72 -21.28 -14.38
C ALA A 124 14.81 -20.06 -14.12
N LEU A 125 13.49 -20.20 -14.31
CA LEU A 125 12.53 -19.13 -14.02
C LEU A 125 12.51 -18.76 -12.53
N GLN A 126 12.54 -19.75 -11.63
CA GLN A 126 12.53 -19.50 -10.19
C GLN A 126 13.83 -18.87 -9.69
N GLU A 127 14.98 -19.32 -10.21
CA GLU A 127 16.29 -18.76 -9.90
C GLU A 127 16.36 -17.28 -10.26
N HIS A 128 15.95 -16.92 -11.48
CA HIS A 128 15.91 -15.52 -11.92
C HIS A 128 14.93 -14.67 -11.11
N ARG A 129 13.81 -15.25 -10.68
CA ARG A 129 12.85 -14.55 -9.82
C ARG A 129 13.44 -14.26 -8.44
N MET A 130 14.16 -15.23 -7.86
CA MET A 130 14.85 -15.04 -6.58
C MET A 130 15.97 -14.01 -6.69
N ALA A 131 16.76 -14.06 -7.77
CA ALA A 131 17.81 -13.09 -8.04
C ALA A 131 17.26 -11.66 -8.18
N LEU A 132 16.10 -11.50 -8.84
CA LEU A 132 15.43 -10.21 -8.95
C LEU A 132 14.98 -9.67 -7.58
N GLY A 133 14.46 -10.53 -6.69
CA GLY A 133 14.09 -10.12 -5.34
C GLY A 133 15.26 -9.64 -4.47
N GLN A 134 16.50 -9.98 -4.85
CA GLN A 134 17.72 -9.56 -4.15
C GLN A 134 18.42 -8.36 -4.82
N ALA A 135 18.05 -8.00 -6.05
CA ALA A 135 18.67 -6.91 -6.77
C ALA A 135 18.16 -5.55 -6.24
N SER A 136 19.09 -4.64 -5.90
CA SER A 136 18.79 -3.27 -5.47
C SER A 136 18.70 -2.27 -6.62
N THR A 137 19.04 -2.69 -7.84
CA THR A 137 19.05 -1.85 -9.04
C THR A 137 18.29 -2.50 -10.19
N PHE A 138 17.75 -1.68 -11.08
CA PHE A 138 17.09 -2.13 -12.29
C PHE A 138 18.09 -2.85 -13.20
N ARG A 139 17.73 -4.05 -13.68
CA ARG A 139 18.54 -4.85 -14.60
C ARG A 139 17.64 -5.46 -15.66
N GLU A 140 18.07 -5.40 -16.91
CA GLU A 140 17.48 -6.22 -17.97
C GLU A 140 17.67 -7.70 -17.61
N ILE A 141 16.58 -8.47 -17.63
CA ILE A 141 16.58 -9.89 -17.25
C ILE A 141 16.69 -10.71 -18.53
N VAL A 142 17.89 -11.23 -18.79
CA VAL A 142 18.08 -12.26 -19.81
C VAL A 142 17.97 -13.61 -19.11
N ILE A 143 16.96 -14.40 -19.50
CA ILE A 143 16.74 -15.73 -18.93
C ILE A 143 17.60 -16.74 -19.66
N GLU A 144 18.77 -16.99 -19.09
CA GLU A 144 19.70 -18.00 -19.54
C GLU A 144 19.26 -19.41 -19.08
N ASN A 145 19.86 -20.45 -19.65
CA ASN A 145 19.65 -21.86 -19.27
C ASN A 145 18.24 -22.42 -19.49
N LEU A 146 17.40 -21.80 -20.32
CA LEU A 146 16.18 -22.44 -20.81
C LEU A 146 16.51 -23.57 -21.81
N PRO A 147 15.85 -24.73 -21.71
CA PRO A 147 16.03 -25.82 -22.67
C PRO A 147 15.46 -25.43 -24.04
N ALA A 148 15.97 -26.03 -25.12
CA ALA A 148 15.54 -25.70 -26.49
C ALA A 148 14.04 -25.93 -26.76
N SER A 149 13.38 -26.77 -25.97
CA SER A 149 11.94 -27.06 -26.04
C SER A 149 11.06 -26.02 -25.33
N VAL A 150 11.66 -25.07 -24.60
CA VAL A 150 10.95 -23.97 -23.93
C VAL A 150 11.56 -22.63 -24.34
N ARG A 151 10.74 -21.75 -24.91
CA ARG A 151 11.16 -20.41 -25.32
C ARG A 151 10.42 -19.35 -24.52
N ALA A 152 11.16 -18.45 -23.90
CA ALA A 152 10.59 -17.23 -23.31
C ALA A 152 10.84 -16.05 -24.26
N VAL A 153 9.81 -15.26 -24.52
CA VAL A 153 9.89 -13.99 -25.24
C VAL A 153 9.64 -12.90 -24.22
N SER A 154 10.67 -12.11 -23.92
CA SER A 154 10.56 -10.95 -23.03
C SER A 154 9.74 -9.84 -23.68
N ARG A 155 9.10 -8.99 -22.89
CA ARG A 155 8.51 -7.75 -23.41
C ARG A 155 9.64 -6.82 -23.83
N SER A 156 9.94 -6.80 -25.13
CA SER A 156 10.73 -5.72 -25.72
C SER A 156 9.93 -4.43 -25.58
N VAL A 157 10.47 -3.45 -24.85
CA VAL A 157 9.91 -2.09 -24.78
C VAL A 157 10.29 -1.29 -26.04
N LEU A 158 11.11 -1.86 -26.93
CA LEU A 158 11.55 -1.27 -28.19
C LEU A 158 11.06 -2.12 -29.37
N ASP A 159 9.80 -1.91 -29.79
CA ASP A 159 9.41 -2.30 -31.14
C ASP A 159 9.52 -1.04 -32.01
N HIS A 160 10.68 -0.88 -32.65
CA HIS A 160 10.81 0.06 -33.77
C HIS A 160 9.91 -0.45 -34.88
N GLY A 161 8.79 0.25 -35.09
CA GLY A 161 7.78 -0.11 -36.07
C GLY A 161 8.41 -0.40 -37.44
N ASP A 162 8.34 -1.67 -37.84
CA ASP A 162 8.59 -2.07 -39.22
C ASP A 162 7.32 -1.77 -40.03
N ALA A 163 7.10 -0.47 -40.29
CA ALA A 163 6.14 0.01 -41.26
C ALA A 163 6.79 -0.10 -42.64
N GLY A 164 6.54 -1.22 -43.30
CA GLY A 164 6.93 -1.45 -44.69
C GLY A 164 6.42 -0.38 -45.66
N GLY A 165 7.36 0.32 -46.26
CA GLY A 165 7.50 0.60 -47.70
C GLY A 165 6.29 1.02 -48.54
N HIS A 166 6.31 2.28 -48.99
CA HIS A 166 6.09 2.81 -50.36
C HIS A 166 6.26 4.35 -50.24
N GLY A 167 7.14 5.08 -50.92
CA GLY A 167 7.72 4.96 -52.25
C GLY A 167 7.20 6.12 -53.12
N ARG A 168 7.92 7.25 -53.24
CA ARG A 168 8.27 7.94 -54.51
C ARG A 168 8.81 9.35 -54.36
N ASP A 169 9.74 9.62 -55.28
CA ASP A 169 10.43 10.85 -55.62
C ASP A 169 9.52 12.02 -56.05
N GLY A 170 10.03 13.25 -55.85
CA GLY A 170 9.55 14.45 -56.54
C GLY A 170 10.26 15.72 -56.09
N ALA A 171 11.07 16.30 -56.97
CA ALA A 171 11.95 17.44 -56.71
C ALA A 171 11.31 18.83 -56.96
N SER A 172 11.84 19.82 -56.23
CA SER A 172 11.95 21.26 -56.50
C SER A 172 10.76 22.20 -56.27
N GLY A 173 11.03 23.28 -55.52
CA GLY A 173 10.21 24.51 -55.43
C GLY A 173 10.31 25.20 -54.06
N ALA A 174 11.17 26.21 -53.92
CA ALA A 174 11.44 26.94 -52.68
C ALA A 174 10.37 27.99 -52.32
N ALA A 175 10.06 28.11 -51.02
CA ALA A 175 10.14 29.33 -50.18
C ALA A 175 9.08 29.34 -49.05
N ASP A 176 9.56 29.56 -47.82
CA ASP A 176 8.85 29.73 -46.54
C ASP A 176 8.02 28.57 -45.98
N GLY A 177 8.73 27.60 -45.40
CA GLY A 177 8.20 26.73 -44.35
C GLY A 177 8.47 27.32 -42.95
N PRO A 178 7.70 26.92 -41.91
CA PRO A 178 7.93 27.36 -40.54
C PRO A 178 9.35 26.99 -40.11
N ARG A 179 10.14 28.00 -39.72
CA ARG A 179 11.49 27.80 -39.18
C ARG A 179 11.42 26.83 -38.01
N SER A 180 12.29 25.83 -38.01
CA SER A 180 12.41 24.94 -36.86
C SER A 180 12.92 25.75 -35.65
N LEU A 181 12.67 25.25 -34.45
CA LEU A 181 13.18 25.88 -33.24
C LEU A 181 14.72 26.00 -33.30
N ASP A 182 15.41 25.02 -33.88
CA ASP A 182 16.87 25.05 -34.08
C ASP A 182 17.32 26.18 -35.03
N ASP A 183 16.54 26.51 -36.06
CA ASP A 183 16.84 27.63 -36.98
C ASP A 183 16.64 29.00 -36.32
N LEU A 184 15.76 29.09 -35.32
CA LEU A 184 15.56 30.30 -34.51
C LEU A 184 16.66 30.48 -33.45
N LEU A 185 17.35 29.39 -33.10
CA LEU A 185 18.39 29.35 -32.07
C LEU A 185 19.82 29.40 -32.64
N GLN A 186 19.97 29.22 -33.95
CA GLN A 186 21.27 29.27 -34.65
C GLN A 186 22.08 30.58 -34.45
N PRO A 187 21.46 31.77 -34.24
CA PRO A 187 22.22 32.97 -33.88
C PRO A 187 22.84 32.93 -32.48
N TRP A 188 22.48 31.96 -31.62
CA TRP A 188 22.97 31.84 -30.24
C TRP A 188 24.22 30.95 -30.11
N SER A 189 24.53 30.15 -31.14
CA SER A 189 25.68 29.24 -31.15
C SER A 189 26.96 29.89 -31.69
N ASP A 190 26.83 30.95 -32.49
CA ASP A 190 27.96 31.63 -33.13
C ASP A 190 27.94 33.13 -32.83
N GLU A 191 28.54 33.56 -31.73
CA GLU A 191 29.17 34.88 -31.69
C GLU A 191 30.59 34.86 -31.09
N PRO A 192 31.48 35.71 -31.64
CA PRO A 192 32.92 35.58 -31.51
C PRO A 192 33.42 36.14 -30.17
N ALA A 193 34.52 35.55 -29.69
CA ALA A 193 35.17 35.86 -28.42
C ALA A 193 35.82 37.26 -28.32
N ASP A 194 35.38 38.26 -29.09
CA ASP A 194 36.04 39.56 -29.17
C ASP A 194 35.05 40.71 -29.40
N ALA A 195 34.34 41.11 -28.34
CA ALA A 195 33.60 42.37 -28.29
C ALA A 195 33.96 43.09 -26.97
N GLY A 196 34.82 44.10 -27.11
CA GLY A 196 35.42 44.85 -26.01
C GLY A 196 34.47 45.77 -25.24
N ASP A 197 34.98 46.16 -24.07
CA ASP A 197 34.55 47.17 -23.10
C ASP A 197 33.36 48.05 -23.52
N THR A 198 32.16 47.65 -23.07
CA THR A 198 31.06 48.57 -22.76
C THR A 198 30.59 48.31 -21.33
N PRO A 199 30.10 49.33 -20.60
CA PRO A 199 29.96 49.29 -19.15
C PRO A 199 28.97 48.21 -18.73
N GLU A 200 29.40 47.38 -17.77
CA GLU A 200 28.77 46.16 -17.25
C GLU A 200 27.24 46.26 -17.14
N GLU A 201 26.56 45.89 -18.23
CA GLU A 201 25.21 45.43 -18.14
C GLU A 201 25.25 44.02 -17.51
N SER A 202 24.70 43.89 -16.31
CA SER A 202 24.72 42.60 -15.60
C SER A 202 24.14 41.52 -16.50
N VAL A 203 24.72 40.32 -16.46
CA VAL A 203 24.23 39.18 -17.25
C VAL A 203 22.72 38.97 -17.06
N ALA A 204 22.20 39.24 -15.86
CA ALA A 204 20.77 39.22 -15.56
C ALA A 204 19.97 40.31 -16.29
N ALA A 205 20.48 41.54 -16.40
CA ALA A 205 19.84 42.61 -17.16
C ALA A 205 19.81 42.34 -18.67
N ARG A 206 20.88 41.75 -19.21
CA ARG A 206 20.96 41.33 -20.62
C ARG A 206 20.03 40.16 -20.94
N LEU A 207 19.96 39.15 -20.06
CA LEU A 207 19.02 38.03 -20.18
C LEU A 207 17.57 38.49 -20.03
N ALA A 208 17.28 39.41 -19.11
CA ALA A 208 15.95 40.00 -18.94
C ALA A 208 15.55 40.79 -20.20
N ARG A 209 16.47 41.58 -20.78
CA ARG A 209 16.21 42.32 -22.02
C ARG A 209 15.95 41.40 -23.21
N GLN A 210 16.76 40.35 -23.37
CA GLN A 210 16.58 39.34 -24.43
C GLN A 210 15.30 38.51 -24.26
N PHE A 211 14.94 38.14 -23.02
CA PHE A 211 13.65 37.49 -22.73
C PHE A 211 12.47 38.40 -23.09
N MET A 212 12.58 39.69 -22.80
CA MET A 212 11.54 40.67 -23.11
C MET A 212 11.42 40.93 -24.63
N GLU A 213 12.53 40.90 -25.36
CA GLU A 213 12.52 40.91 -26.83
C GLU A 213 11.80 39.68 -27.40
N MET A 214 12.11 38.48 -26.88
CA MET A 214 11.46 37.23 -27.28
C MET A 214 9.95 37.24 -26.96
N VAL A 215 9.55 37.74 -25.79
CA VAL A 215 8.13 37.93 -25.44
C VAL A 215 7.47 38.93 -26.41
N GLY A 216 8.18 39.99 -26.80
CA GLY A 216 7.74 40.94 -27.82
C GLY A 216 7.51 40.30 -29.19
N GLU A 217 8.43 39.45 -29.64
CA GLU A 217 8.32 38.71 -30.90
C GLU A 217 7.16 37.69 -30.88
N ILE A 218 6.99 36.98 -29.77
CA ILE A 218 5.86 36.07 -29.57
C ILE A 218 4.54 36.85 -29.64
N LEU A 219 4.45 38.01 -28.98
CA LEU A 219 3.27 38.87 -29.03
C LEU A 219 3.00 39.39 -30.46
N ALA A 220 4.05 39.78 -31.20
CA ALA A 220 3.92 40.23 -32.59
C ALA A 220 3.47 39.10 -33.52
N ASN A 221 4.00 37.89 -33.36
CA ASN A 221 3.62 36.72 -34.14
C ASN A 221 2.18 36.27 -33.83
N LEU A 222 1.76 36.32 -32.57
CA LEU A 222 0.37 36.08 -32.18
C LEU A 222 -0.58 37.13 -32.76
N GLN A 223 -0.16 38.40 -32.82
CA GLN A 223 -0.95 39.48 -33.42
C GLN A 223 -1.05 39.35 -34.94
N ARG A 224 0.03 38.91 -35.61
CA ARG A 224 0.03 38.60 -37.05
C ARG A 224 -0.88 37.41 -37.35
N ALA A 225 -0.84 36.36 -36.53
CA ALA A 225 -1.73 35.21 -36.67
C ALA A 225 -3.22 35.56 -36.44
N ASP A 226 -3.55 36.47 -35.51
CA ASP A 226 -4.93 36.95 -35.33
C ASP A 226 -5.40 37.81 -36.52
N GLN A 227 -4.49 38.61 -37.11
CA GLN A 227 -4.76 39.41 -38.32
C GLN A 227 -4.96 38.54 -39.57
N GLU A 228 -4.12 37.52 -39.77
CA GLU A 228 -4.21 36.57 -40.89
C GLU A 228 -5.49 35.71 -40.80
N ARG A 229 -5.93 35.37 -39.58
CA ARG A 229 -7.23 34.72 -39.35
C ARG A 229 -8.40 35.67 -39.61
N ALA A 230 -8.25 36.96 -39.32
CA ALA A 230 -9.29 37.97 -39.57
C ALA A 230 -9.45 38.31 -41.07
N THR A 231 -8.41 38.11 -41.89
CA THR A 231 -8.44 38.38 -43.35
C THR A 231 -8.90 37.20 -44.20
N GLY A 232 -9.21 36.05 -43.59
CA GLY A 232 -9.90 34.94 -44.27
C GLY A 232 -9.02 34.01 -45.12
N ALA A 233 -7.71 33.95 -44.86
CA ALA A 233 -6.83 32.97 -45.51
C ALA A 233 -6.98 31.57 -44.87
N GLY A 234 -7.80 30.73 -45.52
CA GLY A 234 -7.86 29.24 -45.50
C GLY A 234 -7.51 28.44 -44.23
N PRO A 235 -8.44 27.65 -43.66
CA PRO A 235 -8.17 26.79 -42.51
C PRO A 235 -7.87 25.34 -42.96
N ASP A 236 -6.64 25.04 -43.36
CA ASP A 236 -6.18 23.66 -43.55
C ASP A 236 -4.79 23.46 -42.92
N ALA A 237 -4.76 23.46 -41.60
CA ALA A 237 -3.69 22.83 -40.81
C ALA A 237 -4.29 22.38 -39.47
N ALA A 238 -4.59 21.09 -39.39
CA ALA A 238 -5.13 20.45 -38.20
C ALA A 238 -4.06 20.34 -37.10
N GLY A 239 -3.97 21.38 -36.27
CA GLY A 239 -3.38 21.35 -34.95
C GLY A 239 -4.36 22.01 -33.98
N THR A 240 -4.60 21.39 -32.82
CA THR A 240 -5.55 21.82 -31.77
C THR A 240 -5.61 23.34 -31.64
N ALA A 241 -6.69 23.93 -32.15
CA ALA A 241 -6.84 25.37 -32.25
C ALA A 241 -6.97 25.98 -30.85
N VAL A 242 -5.91 26.64 -30.40
CA VAL A 242 -5.94 27.53 -29.23
C VAL A 242 -7.06 28.53 -29.46
N SER A 243 -8.03 28.57 -28.55
CA SER A 243 -9.17 29.46 -28.67
C SER A 243 -8.71 30.92 -28.64
N ARG A 244 -9.40 31.80 -29.37
CA ARG A 244 -9.12 33.24 -29.36
C ARG A 244 -9.07 33.81 -27.95
N GLN A 245 -9.91 33.26 -27.06
CA GLN A 245 -9.96 33.62 -25.64
C GLN A 245 -8.68 33.23 -24.88
N GLU A 246 -8.09 32.05 -25.14
CA GLU A 246 -6.84 31.62 -24.52
C GLU A 246 -5.64 32.45 -25.02
N LEU A 247 -5.63 32.81 -26.30
CA LEU A 247 -4.63 33.74 -26.85
C LEU A 247 -4.74 35.13 -26.24
N GLU A 248 -5.96 35.66 -26.09
CA GLU A 248 -6.20 36.96 -25.44
C GLU A 248 -5.80 36.94 -23.95
N GLN A 249 -6.02 35.82 -23.25
CA GLN A 249 -5.61 35.64 -21.85
C GLN A 249 -4.09 35.57 -21.71
N LEU A 250 -3.42 34.81 -22.58
CA LEU A 250 -1.96 34.74 -22.61
C LEU A 250 -1.35 36.11 -22.93
N ARG A 251 -1.94 36.85 -23.89
CA ARG A 251 -1.54 38.21 -24.25
C ARG A 251 -1.64 39.17 -23.06
N ARG A 252 -2.76 39.16 -22.34
CA ARG A 252 -2.96 40.00 -21.14
C ARG A 252 -2.04 39.60 -20.00
N ALA A 253 -1.70 38.32 -19.87
CA ALA A 253 -0.76 37.85 -18.86
C ALA A 253 0.66 38.33 -19.14
N LEU A 254 1.13 38.23 -20.40
CA LEU A 254 2.44 38.70 -20.83
C LEU A 254 2.53 40.23 -20.79
N GLN A 255 1.49 40.96 -21.22
CA GLN A 255 1.45 42.43 -21.10
C GLN A 255 1.52 42.90 -19.66
N ARG A 256 0.81 42.25 -18.73
CA ARG A 256 0.93 42.57 -17.30
C ARG A 256 2.31 42.24 -16.75
N LEU A 257 2.96 41.17 -17.23
CA LEU A 257 4.32 40.83 -16.84
C LEU A 257 5.30 41.94 -17.28
N VAL A 258 5.09 42.50 -18.47
CA VAL A 258 5.88 43.61 -19.02
C VAL A 258 5.63 44.93 -18.29
N GLU A 259 4.37 45.22 -17.94
CA GLU A 259 3.98 46.45 -17.25
C GLU A 259 4.48 46.54 -15.79
N ILE A 260 4.85 45.42 -15.17
CA ILE A 260 5.17 45.33 -13.73
C ILE A 260 6.68 45.47 -13.45
N ASP A 261 7.53 45.53 -14.48
CA ASP A 261 9.00 45.57 -14.37
C ASP A 261 9.54 44.58 -13.31
N PRO A 262 9.27 43.26 -13.51
CA PRO A 262 9.60 42.24 -12.53
C PRO A 262 11.12 42.16 -12.31
N ASP A 263 11.52 41.97 -11.05
CA ASP A 263 12.90 41.71 -10.69
C ASP A 263 13.41 40.50 -11.50
N PRO A 264 14.58 40.60 -12.18
CA PRO A 264 15.16 39.49 -12.96
C PRO A 264 15.30 38.19 -12.15
N ASP A 265 15.55 38.29 -10.84
CA ASP A 265 15.69 37.12 -9.96
C ASP A 265 14.34 36.44 -9.67
N ASP A 266 13.27 37.23 -9.50
CA ASP A 266 11.90 36.72 -9.37
C ASP A 266 11.47 36.02 -10.66
N LEU A 267 11.81 36.58 -11.82
CA LEU A 267 11.56 36.00 -13.13
C LEU A 267 12.29 34.66 -13.31
N LEU A 268 13.56 34.60 -12.94
CA LEU A 268 14.37 33.37 -13.03
C LEU A 268 13.87 32.28 -12.09
N GLN A 269 13.50 32.64 -10.85
CA GLN A 269 12.93 31.69 -9.89
C GLN A 269 11.59 31.14 -10.38
N LEU A 270 10.75 32.00 -10.96
CA LEU A 270 9.44 31.63 -11.49
C LEU A 270 9.56 30.79 -12.77
N ILE A 271 10.52 31.08 -13.64
CA ILE A 271 10.87 30.24 -14.81
C ILE A 271 11.39 28.88 -14.35
N THR A 272 12.22 28.84 -13.30
CA THR A 272 12.78 27.58 -12.76
C THR A 272 11.69 26.72 -12.10
N GLN A 273 10.80 27.34 -11.32
CA GLN A 273 9.67 26.64 -10.69
C GLN A 273 8.62 26.20 -11.72
N ALA A 274 8.35 27.03 -12.73
CA ALA A 274 7.48 26.70 -13.85
C ALA A 274 8.03 25.54 -14.67
N ARG A 275 9.33 25.55 -14.97
CA ARG A 275 10.04 24.49 -15.69
C ARG A 275 10.02 23.19 -14.88
N ARG A 276 10.33 23.24 -13.57
CA ARG A 276 10.23 22.07 -12.68
C ARG A 276 8.80 21.54 -12.56
N ALA A 277 7.78 22.40 -12.58
CA ALA A 277 6.37 21.99 -12.57
C ALA A 277 5.90 21.45 -13.93
N LEU A 278 6.43 21.96 -15.04
CA LEU A 278 6.21 21.45 -16.40
C LEU A 278 6.91 20.10 -16.62
N ASP A 279 8.11 19.92 -16.08
CA ASP A 279 8.88 18.68 -16.14
C ASP A 279 8.25 17.58 -15.27
N LEU A 280 7.56 17.95 -14.19
CA LEU A 280 6.88 17.02 -13.26
C LEU A 280 5.40 16.76 -13.58
N SER A 281 4.75 17.51 -14.48
CA SER A 281 3.33 17.33 -14.79
C SER A 281 3.09 17.16 -16.29
N ARG A 282 2.42 16.06 -16.67
CA ARG A 282 2.02 15.79 -18.07
C ARG A 282 0.74 16.55 -18.50
N ASP A 283 0.18 17.41 -17.64
CA ASP A 283 -1.10 18.11 -17.84
C ASP A 283 -0.97 19.63 -17.72
N ARG A 284 -1.25 20.33 -18.84
CA ARG A 284 -1.30 21.80 -18.92
C ARG A 284 -2.21 22.44 -17.86
N ARG A 285 -3.27 21.75 -17.41
CA ARG A 285 -4.16 22.23 -16.35
C ARG A 285 -3.56 22.13 -14.95
N ALA A 286 -2.67 21.16 -14.71
CA ALA A 286 -1.93 21.04 -13.45
C ALA A 286 -0.86 22.14 -13.36
N ALA A 287 -0.15 22.40 -14.47
CA ALA A 287 0.73 23.57 -14.58
C ALA A 287 -0.04 24.89 -14.37
N ASP A 288 -1.21 25.08 -15.00
CA ASP A 288 -2.06 26.27 -14.79
C ASP A 288 -2.59 26.41 -13.37
N LEU A 289 -2.76 25.30 -12.64
CA LEU A 289 -3.16 25.32 -11.22
C LEU A 289 -1.98 25.76 -10.35
N VAL A 290 -0.78 25.20 -10.57
CA VAL A 290 0.45 25.62 -9.89
C VAL A 290 0.74 27.10 -10.16
N PHE A 291 0.66 27.55 -11.41
CA PHE A 291 0.81 28.96 -11.76
C PHE A 291 -0.24 29.86 -11.11
N ARG A 292 -1.51 29.44 -11.04
CA ARG A 292 -2.55 30.20 -10.32
C ARG A 292 -2.29 30.30 -8.83
N ILE A 293 -1.82 29.21 -8.22
CA ILE A 293 -1.51 29.14 -6.79
C ILE A 293 -0.29 30.02 -6.47
N LEU A 294 0.80 29.88 -7.21
CA LEU A 294 2.02 30.70 -7.06
C LEU A 294 1.74 32.18 -7.29
N LYS A 295 0.93 32.51 -8.32
CA LYS A 295 0.50 33.89 -8.58
C LYS A 295 -0.36 34.47 -7.45
N ARG A 296 -1.21 33.65 -6.82
CA ARG A 296 -2.02 34.08 -5.67
C ARG A 296 -1.13 34.37 -4.46
N ASP A 297 -0.13 33.54 -4.20
CA ASP A 297 0.83 33.73 -3.11
C ASP A 297 1.70 34.97 -3.33
N MET A 298 2.23 35.20 -4.54
CA MET A 298 2.99 36.43 -4.84
C MET A 298 2.18 37.70 -4.59
N LEU A 299 0.90 37.71 -4.96
CA LEU A 299 0.01 38.85 -4.72
C LEU A 299 -0.31 39.06 -3.24
N HIS A 300 -0.26 38.02 -2.41
CA HIS A 300 -0.47 38.10 -0.96
C HIS A 300 0.81 38.44 -0.19
N SER A 301 1.95 37.85 -0.55
CA SER A 301 3.26 38.14 0.06
C SER A 301 3.66 39.61 -0.13
N ARG A 302 3.44 40.19 -1.32
CA ARG A 302 3.76 41.61 -1.56
C ARG A 302 2.82 42.57 -0.83
N LYS A 303 1.60 42.14 -0.49
CA LYS A 303 0.67 42.90 0.39
C LYS A 303 1.09 42.85 1.86
N GLN A 304 1.79 41.80 2.29
CA GLN A 304 2.37 41.69 3.63
C GLN A 304 3.75 42.39 3.73
N GLU A 305 4.55 42.36 2.66
CA GLU A 305 5.87 43.01 2.61
C GLU A 305 5.79 44.53 2.41
N ALA A 306 4.71 45.06 1.85
CA ALA A 306 4.44 46.50 1.84
C ALA A 306 4.30 47.11 3.26
N GLY A 307 4.25 46.28 4.32
CA GLY A 307 4.22 46.70 5.72
C GLY A 307 5.48 46.37 6.55
N ALA A 308 6.48 45.67 6.01
CA ALA A 308 7.64 45.20 6.78
C ALA A 308 8.97 45.66 6.16
N ALA A 309 9.62 46.60 6.83
CA ALA A 309 10.89 47.19 6.40
C ALA A 309 12.03 46.17 6.29
N LYS A 310 12.75 46.28 5.16
CA LYS A 310 14.08 45.75 4.80
C LYS A 310 14.86 45.05 5.93
N ARG A 311 14.98 43.72 5.82
CA ARG A 311 16.14 42.97 6.32
C ARG A 311 16.85 42.29 5.16
N THR A 312 18.01 42.83 4.82
CA THR A 312 18.97 42.26 3.86
C THR A 312 19.56 40.99 4.45
N VAL A 313 19.27 39.83 3.88
CA VAL A 313 19.97 38.58 4.17
C VAL A 313 21.12 38.47 3.17
N GLN A 314 22.35 38.41 3.66
CA GLN A 314 23.55 38.23 2.84
C GLN A 314 23.62 36.79 2.31
N ALA A 315 23.66 36.67 0.99
CA ALA A 315 23.93 35.43 0.27
C ALA A 315 25.44 35.18 0.21
N ALA A 316 25.90 34.15 0.90
CA ALA A 316 27.13 33.45 0.60
C ALA A 316 26.83 31.96 0.70
N ASP A 317 27.47 31.19 -0.18
CA ASP A 317 27.40 29.74 -0.29
C ASP A 317 26.18 29.19 -1.02
N TYR A 318 26.11 29.39 -2.34
CA TYR A 318 25.81 28.36 -3.35
C TYR A 318 26.08 28.96 -4.74
N ARG A 319 27.33 28.99 -5.16
CA ARG A 319 27.70 29.25 -6.57
C ARG A 319 28.08 27.91 -7.20
N LEU A 320 27.12 27.28 -7.88
CA LEU A 320 27.45 26.33 -8.94
C LEU A 320 27.85 27.14 -10.17
N ASP A 321 29.07 26.93 -10.65
CA ASP A 321 29.47 27.49 -11.94
C ASP A 321 28.79 26.75 -13.09
N VAL A 322 28.85 27.33 -14.28
CA VAL A 322 28.21 26.79 -15.49
C VAL A 322 28.69 25.36 -15.80
N GLY A 323 29.94 25.02 -15.45
CA GLY A 323 30.48 23.67 -15.62
C GLY A 323 29.85 22.66 -14.66
N GLY A 324 29.65 23.04 -13.40
CA GLY A 324 28.96 22.21 -12.41
C GLY A 324 27.48 22.02 -12.72
N LEU A 325 26.82 23.06 -13.24
CA LEU A 325 25.42 22.96 -13.70
C LEU A 325 25.31 22.00 -14.91
N LEU A 326 26.24 22.10 -15.88
CA LEU A 326 26.25 21.22 -17.04
C LEU A 326 26.49 19.76 -16.64
N ALA A 327 27.37 19.50 -15.67
CA ALA A 327 27.67 18.15 -15.18
C ALA A 327 26.45 17.52 -14.49
N GLU A 328 25.71 18.28 -13.68
CA GLU A 328 24.46 17.82 -13.05
C GLU A 328 23.34 17.59 -14.08
N VAL A 329 23.21 18.47 -15.08
CA VAL A 329 22.25 18.31 -16.19
C VAL A 329 22.56 17.06 -17.03
N THR A 330 23.83 16.84 -17.35
CA THR A 330 24.27 15.65 -18.12
C THR A 330 24.06 14.35 -17.32
N ALA A 331 24.28 14.39 -15.99
CA ALA A 331 24.01 13.28 -15.10
C ALA A 331 22.50 12.97 -15.01
N LEU A 332 21.63 14.00 -15.11
CA LEU A 332 20.18 13.86 -15.10
C LEU A 332 19.61 13.35 -16.44
N GLU A 333 20.16 13.77 -17.58
CA GLU A 333 19.75 13.30 -18.92
C GLU A 333 20.02 11.80 -19.12
N SER A 334 21.06 11.27 -18.48
CA SER A 334 21.36 9.82 -18.51
C SER A 334 20.39 8.93 -17.72
N ARG A 335 19.42 9.52 -17.01
CA ARG A 335 18.49 8.81 -16.09
C ARG A 335 17.02 8.80 -16.53
N VAL A 336 16.70 9.30 -17.73
CA VAL A 336 15.30 9.42 -18.19
C VAL A 336 14.86 8.19 -19.00
N GLU A 337 14.05 7.31 -18.38
CA GLU A 337 13.30 6.24 -19.07
C GLU A 337 12.03 6.78 -19.77
N PRO A 338 11.49 6.07 -20.80
CA PRO A 338 10.49 6.63 -21.70
C PRO A 338 9.03 6.61 -21.19
N VAL A 339 8.25 7.44 -21.87
CA VAL A 339 6.90 7.99 -21.57
C VAL A 339 5.76 6.95 -21.66
N ALA A 340 4.84 6.97 -20.68
CA ALA A 340 3.60 6.17 -20.64
C ALA A 340 2.37 6.97 -21.16
N PRO A 341 1.26 6.32 -21.58
CA PRO A 341 0.20 6.97 -22.37
C PRO A 341 -0.73 7.90 -21.56
N PRO A 342 -1.31 8.95 -22.18
CA PRO A 342 -1.95 10.06 -21.47
C PRO A 342 -3.41 9.77 -21.07
N GLY A 343 -3.72 9.93 -19.78
CA GLY A 343 -5.10 9.94 -19.27
C GLY A 343 -5.23 9.58 -17.78
N LEU A 344 -4.45 8.59 -17.33
CA LEU A 344 -4.35 8.19 -15.91
C LEU A 344 -3.32 9.02 -15.12
N ASP A 345 -2.38 9.67 -15.81
CA ASP A 345 -1.26 10.39 -15.20
C ASP A 345 -1.66 11.72 -14.57
N ALA A 346 -2.51 12.54 -15.19
CA ALA A 346 -2.77 13.91 -14.72
C ALA A 346 -3.31 14.02 -13.28
N ARG A 347 -3.99 12.99 -12.78
CA ARG A 347 -4.53 12.94 -11.40
C ARG A 347 -3.49 12.45 -10.41
N ARG A 348 -2.76 11.39 -10.77
CA ARG A 348 -1.62 10.91 -9.99
C ARG A 348 -0.55 11.98 -9.90
N ASP A 349 -0.34 12.74 -10.97
CA ASP A 349 0.51 13.93 -11.02
C ASP A 349 -0.02 15.01 -10.08
N ARG A 350 -1.31 15.35 -10.12
CA ARG A 350 -1.91 16.36 -9.21
C ARG A 350 -1.76 15.95 -7.73
N LEU A 351 -2.08 14.71 -7.41
CA LEU A 351 -1.91 14.16 -6.07
C LEU A 351 -0.44 14.14 -5.67
N GLY A 352 0.44 13.68 -6.56
CA GLY A 352 1.89 13.64 -6.37
C GLY A 352 2.47 15.04 -6.13
N ILE A 353 2.11 16.02 -6.94
CA ILE A 353 2.50 17.43 -6.79
C ILE A 353 1.98 17.98 -5.46
N ALA A 354 0.72 17.72 -5.10
CA ALA A 354 0.19 18.19 -3.82
C ALA A 354 0.96 17.59 -2.63
N LEU A 355 1.25 16.30 -2.68
CA LEU A 355 2.01 15.58 -1.65
C LEU A 355 3.48 16.01 -1.60
N LEU A 356 4.09 16.34 -2.74
CA LEU A 356 5.44 16.91 -2.81
C LEU A 356 5.47 18.31 -2.20
N LEU A 357 4.56 19.20 -2.62
CA LEU A 357 4.50 20.59 -2.14
C LEU A 357 4.16 20.69 -0.66
N LEU A 358 3.36 19.77 -0.11
CA LEU A 358 3.16 19.68 1.34
C LEU A 358 4.49 19.43 2.07
N GLY A 359 5.50 18.89 1.39
CA GLY A 359 6.78 18.42 1.95
C GLY A 359 7.79 19.51 2.16
N ASP A 360 7.63 20.59 1.41
CA ASP A 360 8.50 21.76 1.47
C ASP A 360 8.06 22.74 2.57
N GLY A 361 7.14 22.35 3.46
CA GLY A 361 6.64 23.18 4.56
C GLY A 361 5.89 24.43 4.08
N PRO A 362 4.78 24.29 3.32
CA PRO A 362 4.06 25.43 2.77
C PRO A 362 3.44 26.29 3.89
N ASN A 363 3.17 27.56 3.59
CA ASN A 363 2.41 28.42 4.50
C ASN A 363 1.00 27.84 4.77
N GLU A 364 0.35 28.25 5.86
CA GLU A 364 -0.93 27.69 6.31
C GLU A 364 -2.04 27.75 5.24
N ALA A 365 -2.12 28.84 4.47
CA ALA A 365 -3.13 29.00 3.43
C ALA A 365 -2.91 28.05 2.24
N LEU A 366 -1.65 27.86 1.83
CA LEU A 366 -1.26 26.90 0.79
C LEU A 366 -1.42 25.47 1.30
N ARG A 367 -1.03 25.19 2.54
CA ARG A 367 -1.21 23.90 3.23
C ARG A 367 -2.66 23.44 3.17
N HIS A 368 -3.61 24.30 3.59
CA HIS A 368 -5.03 23.98 3.48
C HIS A 368 -5.48 23.70 2.04
N ALA A 369 -5.07 24.52 1.07
CA ALA A 369 -5.43 24.32 -0.33
C ALA A 369 -4.87 23.01 -0.92
N LEU A 370 -3.68 22.59 -0.49
CA LEU A 370 -3.06 21.33 -0.90
C LEU A 370 -3.77 20.14 -0.26
N LEU A 371 -4.11 20.21 1.03
CA LEU A 371 -4.88 19.17 1.71
C LEU A 371 -6.30 19.01 1.12
N ASP A 372 -6.98 20.11 0.79
CA ASP A 372 -8.25 20.10 0.03
C ASP A 372 -8.09 19.46 -1.36
N THR A 373 -6.91 19.57 -1.96
CA THR A 373 -6.62 18.96 -3.26
C THR A 373 -6.39 17.45 -3.11
N VAL A 374 -5.69 17.02 -2.04
CA VAL A 374 -5.56 15.60 -1.69
C VAL A 374 -6.93 14.98 -1.43
N GLU A 375 -7.76 15.60 -0.58
CA GLU A 375 -9.11 15.11 -0.28
C GLU A 375 -9.96 14.96 -1.55
N ARG A 376 -10.00 15.99 -2.40
CA ARG A 376 -10.76 15.91 -3.66
C ARG A 376 -10.24 14.82 -4.58
N SER A 377 -8.93 14.64 -4.69
CA SER A 377 -8.33 13.62 -5.56
C SER A 377 -8.65 12.20 -5.07
N VAL A 378 -8.68 11.98 -3.74
CA VAL A 378 -9.05 10.68 -3.14
C VAL A 378 -10.55 10.40 -3.22
N ALA A 379 -11.37 11.45 -3.29
CA ALA A 379 -12.83 11.35 -3.40
C ALA A 379 -13.34 11.00 -4.80
N GLU A 380 -12.49 11.05 -5.84
CA GLU A 380 -12.89 10.76 -7.22
C GLU A 380 -13.17 9.24 -7.44
N ASP A 381 -14.16 8.92 -8.28
CA ASP A 381 -14.67 7.55 -8.48
C ASP A 381 -13.64 6.58 -9.08
N ASP A 382 -12.64 7.09 -9.79
CA ASP A 382 -11.58 6.31 -10.45
C ASP A 382 -10.29 6.20 -9.63
N PHE A 383 -10.25 6.74 -8.41
CA PHE A 383 -9.14 6.51 -7.49
C PHE A 383 -8.99 4.99 -7.27
N ASP A 384 -7.82 4.41 -7.47
CA ASP A 384 -7.63 2.95 -7.44
C ASP A 384 -6.65 2.51 -6.35
N GLU A 385 -6.41 1.20 -6.26
CA GLU A 385 -5.42 0.65 -5.31
C GLU A 385 -4.02 1.23 -5.54
N GLY A 386 -3.66 1.51 -6.81
CA GLY A 386 -2.41 2.19 -7.15
C GLY A 386 -2.34 3.59 -6.54
N GLY A 387 -3.39 4.40 -6.69
CA GLY A 387 -3.49 5.72 -6.06
C GLY A 387 -3.42 5.66 -4.54
N ALA A 388 -4.11 4.69 -3.92
CA ALA A 388 -4.02 4.45 -2.48
C ALA A 388 -2.60 4.10 -2.03
N GLY A 389 -1.87 3.31 -2.83
CA GLY A 389 -0.47 2.97 -2.56
C GLY A 389 0.48 4.18 -2.62
N HIS A 390 0.31 5.09 -3.57
CA HIS A 390 1.10 6.33 -3.64
C HIS A 390 0.80 7.26 -2.46
N LEU A 391 -0.47 7.38 -2.09
CA LEU A 391 -0.87 8.15 -0.91
C LEU A 391 -0.27 7.56 0.37
N ALA A 392 -0.29 6.24 0.53
CA ALA A 392 0.33 5.55 1.66
C ALA A 392 1.84 5.82 1.72
N ALA A 393 2.54 5.81 0.59
CA ALA A 393 3.96 6.12 0.54
C ALA A 393 4.28 7.56 0.95
N ALA A 394 3.47 8.53 0.51
CA ALA A 394 3.64 9.91 0.91
C ALA A 394 3.37 10.10 2.41
N VAL A 395 2.32 9.47 2.95
CA VAL A 395 2.04 9.49 4.40
C VAL A 395 3.21 8.87 5.18
N ALA A 396 3.70 7.70 4.75
CA ALA A 396 4.84 7.02 5.38
C ALA A 396 6.09 7.92 5.44
N ALA A 397 6.46 8.54 4.32
CA ALA A 397 7.62 9.42 4.23
C ALA A 397 7.51 10.63 5.19
N ARG A 398 6.31 11.16 5.42
CA ARG A 398 6.08 12.25 6.38
C ARG A 398 6.13 11.79 7.82
N VAL A 399 5.47 10.68 8.11
CA VAL A 399 5.44 10.11 9.45
C VAL A 399 6.84 9.72 9.92
N ALA A 400 7.68 9.19 9.03
CA ALA A 400 9.09 8.89 9.31
C ALA A 400 10.00 10.13 9.38
N GLY A 401 9.47 11.34 9.12
CA GLY A 401 10.26 12.57 9.06
C GLY A 401 11.29 12.59 7.93
N GLN A 402 11.14 11.73 6.91
CA GLN A 402 12.07 11.57 5.79
C GLN A 402 11.78 12.52 4.61
N ALA A 403 10.75 13.36 4.70
CA ALA A 403 10.56 14.42 3.71
C ALA A 403 11.75 15.38 3.77
N ASN A 404 12.53 15.39 2.68
CA ASN A 404 13.66 16.25 2.37
C ASN A 404 14.19 17.05 3.57
N PRO A 405 15.32 16.63 4.21
CA PRO A 405 15.94 17.42 5.24
C PRO A 405 16.44 18.72 4.59
N THR A 406 15.57 19.73 4.55
CA THR A 406 16.01 21.07 4.21
C THR A 406 17.01 21.49 5.29
N PRO A 407 18.09 22.19 4.92
CA PRO A 407 19.21 22.51 5.82
C PRO A 407 18.84 23.40 7.03
N ARG A 408 17.57 23.75 7.20
CA ARG A 408 17.03 24.48 8.35
C ARG A 408 16.83 23.60 9.61
N ALA A 409 16.96 22.28 9.53
CA ALA A 409 16.72 21.37 10.66
C ALA A 409 17.83 21.32 11.75
N ALA A 410 18.85 22.20 11.68
CA ALA A 410 19.93 22.24 12.68
C ALA A 410 19.48 22.73 14.08
N THR A 411 18.22 23.15 14.26
CA THR A 411 17.70 23.68 15.53
C THR A 411 17.05 22.63 16.44
N GLY A 412 16.96 21.36 16.04
CA GLY A 412 16.50 20.28 16.93
C GLY A 412 15.01 20.28 17.28
N GLU A 413 14.19 21.11 16.64
CA GLU A 413 12.73 21.02 16.75
C GLU A 413 12.19 19.96 15.78
N HIS A 414 11.62 18.88 16.32
CA HIS A 414 10.91 17.85 15.58
C HIS A 414 9.60 18.38 15.00
N VAL A 415 9.67 19.19 13.93
CA VAL A 415 8.50 19.76 13.24
C VAL A 415 7.74 18.71 12.40
N GLY A 416 8.35 17.56 12.08
CA GLY A 416 7.81 16.61 11.09
C GLY A 416 6.57 15.80 11.49
N THR A 417 6.26 15.61 12.78
CA THR A 417 5.23 14.64 13.20
C THR A 417 3.80 15.15 13.03
N ALA A 418 3.57 16.46 13.21
CA ALA A 418 2.24 17.06 13.12
C ALA A 418 1.67 17.03 11.70
N ASP A 419 2.50 17.31 10.69
CA ASP A 419 2.10 17.28 9.28
C ASP A 419 1.77 15.86 8.81
N GLY A 420 2.56 14.87 9.24
CA GLY A 420 2.30 13.46 8.93
C GLY A 420 0.97 12.97 9.51
N GLU A 421 0.66 13.34 10.76
CA GLU A 421 -0.61 12.99 11.40
C GLU A 421 -1.81 13.68 10.73
N GLU A 422 -1.70 14.96 10.36
CA GLU A 422 -2.79 15.67 9.68
C GLU A 422 -3.09 15.07 8.30
N LEU A 423 -2.04 14.78 7.52
CA LEU A 423 -2.21 14.13 6.22
C LEU A 423 -2.83 12.73 6.37
N LEU A 424 -2.41 11.95 7.38
CA LEU A 424 -3.01 10.65 7.70
C LEU A 424 -4.50 10.79 8.02
N VAL A 425 -4.88 11.75 8.87
CA VAL A 425 -6.28 12.00 9.25
C VAL A 425 -7.14 12.33 8.03
N ILE A 426 -6.62 13.15 7.11
CA ILE A 426 -7.34 13.53 5.89
C ILE A 426 -7.44 12.34 4.93
N ALA A 427 -6.34 11.62 4.70
CA ALA A 427 -6.31 10.45 3.83
C ALA A 427 -7.30 9.38 4.30
N VAL A 428 -7.15 8.92 5.55
CA VAL A 428 -8.02 7.91 6.16
C VAL A 428 -9.46 8.39 6.25
N GLY A 429 -9.68 9.65 6.66
CA GLY A 429 -11.00 10.24 6.77
C GLY A 429 -11.75 10.28 5.44
N THR A 430 -11.05 10.62 4.36
CA THR A 430 -11.61 10.68 3.00
C THR A 430 -11.88 9.27 2.47
N LEU A 431 -10.89 8.38 2.52
CA LEU A 431 -11.05 6.97 2.12
C LEU A 431 -12.23 6.32 2.83
N ARG A 432 -12.39 6.55 4.13
CA ARG A 432 -13.53 6.01 4.89
C ARG A 432 -14.89 6.51 4.37
N ARG A 433 -14.99 7.77 3.97
CA ARG A 433 -16.25 8.39 3.50
C ARG A 433 -16.58 8.00 2.07
N THR A 434 -15.60 7.99 1.19
CA THR A 434 -15.82 7.88 -0.26
C THR A 434 -15.46 6.50 -0.80
N ARG A 435 -14.39 5.88 -0.29
CA ARG A 435 -13.73 4.69 -0.86
C ARG A 435 -13.34 3.66 0.20
N SER A 436 -14.32 3.20 0.97
CA SER A 436 -14.09 2.25 2.08
C SER A 436 -13.46 0.92 1.64
N ASP A 437 -13.60 0.56 0.36
CA ASP A 437 -12.97 -0.59 -0.29
C ASP A 437 -11.44 -0.47 -0.36
N LEU A 438 -10.90 0.75 -0.48
CA LEU A 438 -9.46 1.02 -0.59
C LEU A 438 -8.78 1.28 0.76
N LEU A 439 -9.55 1.39 1.85
CA LEU A 439 -9.01 1.71 3.17
C LEU A 439 -8.07 0.62 3.70
N ALA A 440 -8.43 -0.65 3.53
CA ALA A 440 -7.59 -1.75 4.02
C ALA A 440 -6.28 -1.92 3.19
N PRO A 441 -6.31 -1.91 1.84
CA PRO A 441 -5.07 -1.86 1.04
C PRO A 441 -4.17 -0.67 1.38
N PHE A 442 -4.74 0.52 1.60
CA PHE A 442 -3.99 1.69 2.05
C PHE A 442 -3.23 1.42 3.35
N TRP A 443 -3.91 0.86 4.36
CA TRP A 443 -3.28 0.55 5.65
C TRP A 443 -2.19 -0.51 5.56
N VAL A 444 -2.43 -1.58 4.79
CA VAL A 444 -1.40 -2.62 4.56
C VAL A 444 -0.15 -1.97 3.97
N ARG A 445 -0.33 -1.17 2.92
CA ARG A 445 0.80 -0.51 2.26
C ARG A 445 1.50 0.50 3.16
N LEU A 446 0.75 1.27 3.94
CA LEU A 446 1.32 2.24 4.88
C LEU A 446 2.20 1.53 5.92
N LEU A 447 1.70 0.44 6.50
CA LEU A 447 2.43 -0.33 7.52
C LEU A 447 3.66 -1.07 6.97
N GLU A 448 3.67 -1.44 5.68
CA GLU A 448 4.86 -1.98 5.00
C GLU A 448 5.96 -0.93 4.82
N LEU A 449 5.56 0.33 4.67
CA LEU A 449 6.48 1.45 4.39
C LEU A 449 6.95 2.17 5.66
N THR A 450 6.31 1.93 6.80
CA THR A 450 6.69 2.50 8.10
C THR A 450 7.38 1.47 8.99
N GLY A 451 8.38 1.91 9.75
CA GLY A 451 9.06 1.08 10.75
C GLY A 451 8.24 0.89 12.03
N ALA A 452 8.85 0.19 12.98
CA ALA A 452 8.25 -0.03 14.30
C ALA A 452 8.18 1.25 15.14
N ASP A 453 9.09 2.19 14.91
CA ASP A 453 9.20 3.45 15.66
C ASP A 453 8.07 4.43 15.34
N GLU A 454 7.50 4.34 14.13
CA GLU A 454 6.37 5.14 13.68
C GLU A 454 5.02 4.56 14.11
N LEU A 455 4.96 3.27 14.47
CA LEU A 455 3.72 2.59 14.83
C LEU A 455 2.94 3.30 15.95
N PRO A 456 3.55 3.79 17.06
CA PRO A 456 2.82 4.53 18.09
C PRO A 456 2.04 5.75 17.56
N LEU A 457 2.53 6.41 16.51
CA LEU A 457 1.84 7.55 15.89
C LEU A 457 0.60 7.09 15.12
N LEU A 458 0.76 6.04 14.31
CA LEU A 458 -0.29 5.48 13.44
C LEU A 458 -1.35 4.70 14.20
N TRP A 459 -0.97 4.08 15.31
CA TRP A 459 -1.74 3.06 16.00
C TRP A 459 -3.16 3.48 16.42
N PRO A 460 -3.40 4.71 16.95
CA PRO A 460 -4.76 5.13 17.30
C PRO A 460 -5.72 5.15 16.11
N HIS A 461 -5.22 5.52 14.92
CA HIS A 461 -6.00 5.58 13.70
C HIS A 461 -6.26 4.17 13.14
N LEU A 462 -5.25 3.30 13.16
CA LEU A 462 -5.37 1.90 12.78
C LEU A 462 -6.41 1.18 13.65
N VAL A 463 -6.31 1.28 14.97
CA VAL A 463 -7.27 0.66 15.90
C VAL A 463 -8.66 1.25 15.71
N ASN A 464 -8.78 2.56 15.49
CA ASN A 464 -10.07 3.18 15.19
C ASN A 464 -10.72 2.57 13.94
N ASP A 465 -9.97 2.31 12.88
CA ASP A 465 -10.52 1.71 11.67
C ASP A 465 -10.84 0.21 11.84
N ILE A 466 -10.06 -0.54 12.61
CA ILE A 466 -10.42 -1.91 13.01
C ILE A 466 -11.78 -1.90 13.74
N LEU A 467 -11.99 -0.94 14.64
CA LEU A 467 -13.25 -0.80 15.38
C LEU A 467 -14.41 -0.34 14.47
N LEU A 468 -14.17 0.47 13.45
CA LEU A 468 -15.22 0.85 12.49
C LEU A 468 -15.53 -0.28 11.49
N GLY A 469 -14.63 -1.25 11.36
CA GLY A 469 -14.73 -2.37 10.42
C GLY A 469 -14.21 -2.01 9.03
N TRP A 470 -13.81 -3.04 8.28
CA TRP A 470 -13.13 -2.88 6.98
C TRP A 470 -14.09 -2.91 5.77
N GLY A 471 -15.39 -2.71 5.99
CA GLY A 471 -16.39 -2.77 4.92
C GLY A 471 -16.40 -4.11 4.19
N LYS A 472 -16.07 -4.10 2.89
CA LYS A 472 -16.01 -5.31 2.04
C LYS A 472 -14.65 -6.03 2.07
N GLY A 473 -13.74 -5.64 2.97
CA GLY A 473 -12.42 -6.26 3.09
C GLY A 473 -12.47 -7.75 3.43
N SER A 474 -11.43 -8.50 3.01
CA SER A 474 -11.32 -9.92 3.36
C SER A 474 -10.96 -10.10 4.83
N ARG A 475 -11.46 -11.19 5.45
CA ARG A 475 -11.12 -11.56 6.84
C ARG A 475 -9.61 -11.71 7.05
N GLN A 476 -8.88 -12.09 6.01
CA GLN A 476 -7.42 -12.23 6.04
C GLN A 476 -6.72 -10.88 6.18
N VAL A 477 -7.19 -9.84 5.47
CA VAL A 477 -6.65 -8.48 5.61
C VAL A 477 -6.97 -7.92 7.00
N ALA A 478 -8.20 -8.13 7.49
CA ALA A 478 -8.55 -7.76 8.87
C ALA A 478 -7.63 -8.44 9.89
N ALA A 479 -7.36 -9.73 9.72
CA ALA A 479 -6.45 -10.47 10.59
C ALA A 479 -5.01 -9.91 10.54
N HIS A 480 -4.49 -9.59 9.35
CA HIS A 480 -3.17 -9.00 9.15
C HIS A 480 -3.04 -7.62 9.82
N LEU A 481 -4.03 -6.74 9.62
CA LEU A 481 -4.05 -5.41 10.23
C LEU A 481 -4.21 -5.48 11.76
N GLY A 482 -5.01 -6.44 12.26
CA GLY A 482 -5.07 -6.73 13.69
C GLY A 482 -3.75 -7.23 14.26
N GLN A 483 -3.02 -8.10 13.53
CA GLN A 483 -1.67 -8.52 13.94
C GLN A 483 -0.72 -7.32 14.02
N ALA A 484 -0.74 -6.42 13.04
CA ALA A 484 0.07 -5.21 13.05
C ALA A 484 -0.26 -4.30 14.25
N ALA A 485 -1.54 -4.09 14.55
CA ALA A 485 -1.96 -3.34 15.74
C ALA A 485 -1.51 -4.02 17.05
N GLY A 486 -1.44 -5.35 17.07
CA GLY A 486 -0.94 -6.13 18.20
C GLY A 486 0.58 -6.05 18.45
N ARG A 487 1.37 -5.53 17.49
CA ARG A 487 2.83 -5.40 17.63
C ARG A 487 3.25 -4.29 18.59
N LEU A 488 2.37 -3.32 18.86
CA LEU A 488 2.68 -2.23 19.77
C LEU A 488 2.84 -2.77 21.20
N SER A 489 3.85 -2.28 21.93
CA SER A 489 4.06 -2.70 23.32
C SER A 489 2.82 -2.37 24.17
N LEU A 490 2.58 -3.16 25.24
CA LEU A 490 1.47 -2.90 26.14
C LEU A 490 1.53 -1.49 26.75
N GLN A 491 2.72 -1.04 27.14
CA GLN A 491 2.91 0.27 27.75
C GLN A 491 2.57 1.39 26.76
N ASP A 492 3.01 1.28 25.52
CA ASP A 492 2.73 2.27 24.48
C ASP A 492 1.24 2.28 24.11
N ALA A 493 0.63 1.11 23.97
CA ALA A 493 -0.81 0.99 23.69
C ALA A 493 -1.67 1.64 24.78
N LEU A 494 -1.33 1.40 26.06
CA LEU A 494 -1.98 2.08 27.19
C LEU A 494 -1.72 3.59 27.17
N GLY A 495 -0.52 4.02 26.82
CA GLY A 495 -0.16 5.45 26.63
C GLY A 495 -0.99 6.13 25.53
N GLN A 496 -1.37 5.41 24.48
CA GLN A 496 -2.24 5.91 23.41
C GLN A 496 -3.72 6.05 23.80
N GLY A 497 -4.12 5.59 25.00
CA GLY A 497 -5.53 5.55 25.42
C GLY A 497 -6.27 6.90 25.31
N ARG A 498 -5.59 8.03 25.61
CA ARG A 498 -6.19 9.38 25.46
C ARG A 498 -6.46 9.77 24.02
N ARG A 499 -5.50 9.53 23.11
CA ARG A 499 -5.67 9.79 21.67
C ARG A 499 -6.75 8.88 21.10
N LEU A 500 -6.72 7.60 21.47
CA LEU A 500 -7.71 6.63 21.05
C LEU A 500 -9.14 7.02 21.50
N ALA A 501 -9.31 7.51 22.74
CA ALA A 501 -10.61 7.98 23.24
C ALA A 501 -11.20 9.18 22.47
N GLN A 502 -10.37 9.95 21.74
CA GLN A 502 -10.81 11.04 20.88
C GLN A 502 -11.22 10.57 19.48
N MET A 503 -10.98 9.31 19.13
CA MET A 503 -11.25 8.80 17.78
C MET A 503 -12.75 8.53 17.54
N PRO A 504 -13.23 8.62 16.29
CA PRO A 504 -14.66 8.52 15.97
C PRO A 504 -15.36 7.26 16.48
N ALA A 505 -14.71 6.09 16.43
CA ALA A 505 -15.29 4.82 16.90
C ALA A 505 -15.68 4.91 18.38
N LEU A 506 -14.77 5.43 19.20
CA LEU A 506 -14.95 5.55 20.65
C LEU A 506 -15.92 6.66 21.04
N GLN A 507 -15.88 7.79 20.33
CA GLN A 507 -16.87 8.87 20.53
C GLN A 507 -18.30 8.38 20.27
N ARG A 508 -18.49 7.55 19.23
CA ARG A 508 -19.79 6.99 18.83
C ARG A 508 -20.14 5.68 19.53
N LYS A 509 -19.24 5.16 20.39
CA LYS A 509 -19.36 3.83 21.03
C LYS A 509 -19.64 2.72 20.01
N THR A 510 -19.02 2.82 18.84
CA THR A 510 -19.15 1.84 17.74
C THR A 510 -17.92 0.95 17.72
N ALA A 511 -18.14 -0.36 17.55
CA ALA A 511 -17.07 -1.33 17.44
C ALA A 511 -17.50 -2.51 16.55
N SER A 512 -16.56 -3.04 15.77
CA SER A 512 -16.74 -4.16 14.86
C SER A 512 -16.24 -5.45 15.51
N ARG A 513 -16.90 -6.57 15.19
CA ARG A 513 -16.42 -7.91 15.54
C ARG A 513 -15.20 -8.34 14.73
N ASP A 514 -14.81 -7.59 13.70
CA ASP A 514 -13.58 -7.81 12.94
C ASP A 514 -12.32 -7.72 13.82
N LEU A 515 -12.41 -7.03 14.96
CA LEU A 515 -11.37 -7.04 16.00
C LEU A 515 -11.04 -8.48 16.46
N PHE A 516 -11.99 -9.40 16.42
CA PHE A 516 -11.81 -10.80 16.82
C PHE A 516 -11.47 -11.72 15.64
N ALA A 517 -11.12 -11.17 14.47
CA ALA A 517 -10.59 -11.95 13.36
C ALA A 517 -9.13 -12.38 13.59
N THR A 518 -8.41 -11.67 14.47
CA THR A 518 -7.04 -12.00 14.90
C THR A 518 -7.09 -12.74 16.24
N PRO A 519 -6.16 -13.70 16.50
CA PRO A 519 -6.09 -14.39 17.79
C PRO A 519 -5.96 -13.41 18.97
N LEU A 520 -6.80 -13.62 20.00
CA LEU A 520 -6.84 -12.82 21.24
C LEU A 520 -5.46 -12.56 21.86
N PRO A 521 -4.56 -13.56 21.95
CA PRO A 521 -3.16 -13.37 22.31
C PRO A 521 -2.43 -12.19 21.69
N VAL A 522 -2.56 -12.05 20.37
CA VAL A 522 -1.80 -11.07 19.59
C VAL A 522 -2.36 -9.67 19.82
N LEU A 523 -3.68 -9.57 20.02
CA LEU A 523 -4.37 -8.31 20.25
C LEU A 523 -4.42 -7.88 21.71
N TYR A 524 -3.75 -8.59 22.62
CA TYR A 524 -3.77 -8.25 24.05
C TYR A 524 -3.48 -6.75 24.34
N PRO A 525 -2.46 -6.09 23.75
CA PRO A 525 -2.24 -4.66 23.95
C PRO A 525 -3.43 -3.78 23.53
N VAL A 526 -4.08 -4.13 22.42
CA VAL A 526 -5.26 -3.42 21.91
C VAL A 526 -6.44 -3.61 22.86
N HIS A 527 -6.72 -4.83 23.29
CA HIS A 527 -7.81 -5.11 24.23
C HIS A 527 -7.59 -4.43 25.59
N ALA A 528 -6.35 -4.43 26.11
CA ALA A 528 -6.00 -3.74 27.35
C ALA A 528 -6.23 -2.24 27.27
N ALA A 529 -5.79 -1.60 26.17
CA ALA A 529 -6.05 -0.18 25.93
C ALA A 529 -7.54 0.13 25.85
N LEU A 530 -8.31 -0.66 25.08
CA LEU A 530 -9.76 -0.47 24.93
C LEU A 530 -10.53 -0.67 26.23
N MET A 531 -10.03 -1.52 27.14
CA MET A 531 -10.64 -1.73 28.46
C MET A 531 -10.58 -0.50 29.37
N THR A 532 -9.67 0.44 29.10
CA THR A 532 -9.61 1.74 29.80
C THR A 532 -10.61 2.77 29.28
N THR A 533 -11.39 2.42 28.24
CA THR A 533 -12.27 3.35 27.52
C THR A 533 -13.75 3.10 27.80
N ARG A 534 -14.62 3.90 27.15
CA ARG A 534 -16.08 3.74 27.19
C ARG A 534 -16.57 2.45 26.52
N LEU A 535 -15.73 1.73 25.76
CA LEU A 535 -16.08 0.45 25.14
C LEU A 535 -15.93 -0.75 26.08
N ARG A 536 -15.46 -0.57 27.31
CA ARG A 536 -15.27 -1.66 28.30
C ARG A 536 -16.44 -2.64 28.40
N GLY A 537 -17.68 -2.14 28.49
CA GLY A 537 -18.86 -2.99 28.62
C GLY A 537 -19.12 -3.88 27.41
N TRP A 538 -19.00 -3.30 26.20
CA TRP A 538 -19.12 -4.06 24.94
C TRP A 538 -17.96 -5.05 24.79
N LEU A 539 -16.74 -4.59 25.04
CA LEU A 539 -15.53 -5.41 24.91
C LEU A 539 -15.53 -6.60 25.88
N GLY A 540 -15.99 -6.41 27.12
CA GLY A 540 -16.09 -7.49 28.11
C GLY A 540 -16.99 -8.63 27.63
N GLN A 541 -18.15 -8.31 27.05
CA GLN A 541 -19.07 -9.30 26.48
C GLN A 541 -18.42 -10.02 25.30
N GLU A 542 -17.84 -9.29 24.35
CA GLU A 542 -17.27 -9.90 23.15
C GLU A 542 -16.01 -10.73 23.46
N LEU A 543 -15.19 -10.32 24.45
CA LEU A 543 -14.08 -11.12 24.97
C LEU A 543 -14.57 -12.42 25.61
N HIS A 544 -15.63 -12.36 26.42
CA HIS A 544 -16.24 -13.55 27.00
C HIS A 544 -16.73 -14.50 25.90
N ASP A 545 -17.52 -14.00 24.94
CA ASP A 545 -18.03 -14.80 23.83
C ASP A 545 -16.89 -15.41 22.98
N ALA A 546 -15.82 -14.65 22.73
CA ALA A 546 -14.65 -15.13 22.00
C ALA A 546 -13.90 -16.23 22.77
N LEU A 547 -13.67 -16.04 24.06
CA LEU A 547 -12.99 -17.02 24.91
C LEU A 547 -13.81 -18.29 25.14
N VAL A 548 -15.15 -18.20 25.17
CA VAL A 548 -16.02 -19.38 25.24
C VAL A 548 -15.95 -20.19 23.95
N ARG A 549 -15.89 -19.53 22.79
CA ARG A 549 -15.74 -20.19 21.49
C ARG A 549 -14.36 -20.82 21.30
N GLU A 550 -13.31 -20.09 21.71
CA GLU A 550 -11.92 -20.49 21.53
C GLU A 550 -11.12 -20.16 22.80
N PRO A 551 -11.16 -21.05 23.82
CA PRO A 551 -10.42 -20.83 25.06
C PRO A 551 -8.91 -20.79 24.82
N VAL A 552 -8.24 -19.82 25.45
CA VAL A 552 -6.77 -19.64 25.30
C VAL A 552 -5.95 -20.64 26.13
N SER A 553 -6.55 -21.30 27.11
CA SER A 553 -5.92 -22.33 27.95
C SER A 553 -6.96 -23.26 28.60
N PRO A 554 -6.56 -24.43 29.12
CA PRO A 554 -7.44 -25.33 29.89
C PRO A 554 -8.04 -24.66 31.14
N LEU A 555 -7.24 -23.84 31.83
CA LEU A 555 -7.69 -23.00 32.94
C LEU A 555 -8.79 -22.03 32.48
N ALA A 556 -8.58 -21.32 31.37
CA ALA A 556 -9.57 -20.39 30.83
C ALA A 556 -10.89 -21.09 30.49
N ALA A 557 -10.83 -22.26 29.84
CA ALA A 557 -12.01 -23.05 29.52
C ALA A 557 -12.81 -23.43 30.79
N SER A 558 -12.12 -23.88 31.83
CA SER A 558 -12.74 -24.28 33.10
C SER A 558 -13.34 -23.08 33.84
N VAL A 559 -12.63 -21.95 33.87
CA VAL A 559 -13.11 -20.73 34.53
C VAL A 559 -14.34 -20.16 33.80
N LEU A 560 -14.35 -20.15 32.47
CA LEU A 560 -15.50 -19.65 31.71
C LEU A 560 -16.72 -20.56 31.85
N ALA A 561 -16.52 -21.88 31.88
CA ALA A 561 -17.59 -22.82 32.17
C ALA A 561 -18.18 -22.64 33.58
N ALA A 562 -17.33 -22.31 34.57
CA ALA A 562 -17.75 -22.01 35.93
C ALA A 562 -18.51 -20.68 36.05
N LEU A 563 -18.11 -19.66 35.29
CA LEU A 563 -18.80 -18.35 35.25
C LEU A 563 -20.19 -18.45 34.60
N GLY A 564 -20.33 -19.27 33.55
CA GLY A 564 -21.54 -19.33 32.75
C GLY A 564 -21.68 -18.10 31.87
N ASP A 565 -22.75 -17.32 32.05
CA ASP A 565 -23.00 -16.11 31.28
C ASP A 565 -22.03 -14.97 31.64
N HIS A 566 -21.82 -14.06 30.69
CA HIS A 566 -21.00 -12.86 30.89
C HIS A 566 -21.51 -12.01 32.06
N ARG A 567 -20.60 -11.67 32.98
CA ARG A 567 -20.82 -10.65 34.01
C ARG A 567 -19.81 -9.49 33.89
N PRO A 568 -20.25 -8.22 33.89
CA PRO A 568 -19.38 -7.05 33.67
C PRO A 568 -18.22 -6.91 34.67
N GLU A 569 -18.39 -7.38 35.91
CA GLU A 569 -17.38 -7.35 36.96
C GLU A 569 -16.11 -8.15 36.61
N TYR A 570 -16.22 -9.16 35.74
CA TYR A 570 -15.09 -10.00 35.31
C TYR A 570 -14.41 -9.51 34.03
N ALA A 571 -14.80 -8.34 33.49
CA ALA A 571 -14.24 -7.84 32.23
C ALA A 571 -12.70 -7.73 32.24
N THR A 572 -12.12 -7.27 33.36
CA THR A 572 -10.65 -7.20 33.53
C THR A 572 -10.04 -8.60 33.68
N PHE A 573 -10.73 -9.51 34.36
CA PHE A 573 -10.28 -10.87 34.55
C PHE A 573 -10.17 -11.64 33.22
N TYR A 574 -11.03 -11.36 32.23
CA TYR A 574 -10.87 -11.93 30.89
C TYR A 574 -9.57 -11.51 30.20
N LEU A 575 -9.09 -10.29 30.44
CA LEU A 575 -7.77 -9.87 29.94
C LEU A 575 -6.65 -10.61 30.65
N ASP A 576 -6.79 -10.84 31.96
CA ASP A 576 -5.78 -11.58 32.73
C ASP A 576 -5.67 -13.03 32.25
N LEU A 577 -6.78 -13.67 31.87
CA LEU A 577 -6.76 -14.99 31.22
C LEU A 577 -5.94 -14.99 29.92
N ILE A 578 -6.09 -13.96 29.09
CA ILE A 578 -5.35 -13.83 27.82
C ILE A 578 -3.86 -13.55 28.09
N ARG A 579 -3.57 -12.70 29.08
CA ARG A 579 -2.23 -12.29 29.48
C ARG A 579 -1.40 -13.46 30.01
N HIS A 580 -2.00 -14.30 30.84
CA HIS A 580 -1.31 -15.35 31.59
C HIS A 580 -1.48 -16.75 30.99
N ARG A 581 -1.97 -16.86 29.75
CA ARG A 581 -2.24 -18.17 29.11
C ARG A 581 -1.02 -19.09 29.00
N ASP A 582 0.17 -18.50 28.81
CA ASP A 582 1.44 -19.21 28.58
C ASP A 582 2.37 -19.10 29.80
N ALA A 583 1.87 -18.61 30.95
CA ALA A 583 2.69 -18.40 32.13
C ALA A 583 2.84 -19.71 32.93
N ASP A 584 4.07 -20.18 33.09
CA ASP A 584 4.39 -21.33 33.93
C ASP A 584 4.04 -21.08 35.41
N VAL A 585 4.21 -19.82 35.86
CA VAL A 585 3.88 -19.37 37.21
C VAL A 585 2.89 -18.22 37.13
N LEU A 586 1.69 -18.46 37.66
CA LEU A 586 0.62 -17.46 37.70
C LEU A 586 0.86 -16.46 38.83
N PRO A 587 0.55 -15.15 38.64
CA PRO A 587 0.54 -14.20 39.74
C PRO A 587 -0.42 -14.65 40.84
N ALA A 588 -0.03 -14.50 42.11
CA ALA A 588 -0.81 -14.94 43.26
C ALA A 588 -2.25 -14.39 43.24
N ASP A 589 -2.41 -13.08 42.99
CA ASP A 589 -3.74 -12.44 42.95
C ASP A 589 -4.64 -13.03 41.85
N PHE A 590 -4.07 -13.36 40.69
CA PHE A 590 -4.79 -14.00 39.59
C PHE A 590 -5.16 -15.44 39.93
N ALA A 591 -4.23 -16.20 40.50
CA ALA A 591 -4.48 -17.57 40.95
C ALA A 591 -5.58 -17.64 42.02
N VAL A 592 -5.55 -16.73 43.00
CA VAL A 592 -6.60 -16.57 44.03
C VAL A 592 -7.96 -16.27 43.38
N ALA A 593 -8.02 -15.32 42.44
CA ALA A 593 -9.26 -14.96 41.77
C ALA A 593 -9.82 -16.11 40.92
N ALA A 594 -8.96 -16.79 40.15
CA ALA A 594 -9.34 -17.95 39.36
C ALA A 594 -9.84 -19.12 40.24
N ALA A 595 -9.15 -19.37 41.36
CA ALA A 595 -9.52 -20.41 42.31
C ALA A 595 -10.86 -20.10 42.99
N ALA A 596 -11.11 -18.84 43.35
CA ALA A 596 -12.39 -18.40 43.91
C ALA A 596 -13.55 -18.61 42.92
N ILE A 597 -13.36 -18.23 41.65
CA ILE A 597 -14.37 -18.42 40.59
C ILE A 597 -14.66 -19.91 40.36
N LEU A 598 -13.63 -20.76 40.24
CA LEU A 598 -13.81 -22.20 40.08
C LEU A 598 -14.48 -22.83 41.29
N SER A 599 -14.07 -22.43 42.50
CA SER A 599 -14.59 -22.97 43.75
C SER A 599 -16.08 -22.64 43.93
N ASP A 600 -16.47 -21.39 43.67
CA ASP A 600 -17.87 -20.97 43.70
C ASP A 600 -18.69 -21.63 42.58
N GLY A 601 -18.20 -21.57 41.35
CA GLY A 601 -18.91 -22.10 40.18
C GLY A 601 -19.14 -23.61 40.25
N ILE A 602 -18.10 -24.41 40.53
CA ILE A 602 -18.25 -25.85 40.78
C ILE A 602 -19.07 -26.06 42.05
N GLY A 603 -18.83 -25.23 43.06
CA GLY A 603 -19.39 -25.44 44.37
C GLY A 603 -20.90 -25.23 44.48
N CYS A 604 -21.45 -24.42 43.60
CA CYS A 604 -22.87 -24.10 43.52
C CYS A 604 -23.62 -24.93 42.46
N LEU A 605 -22.97 -25.93 41.83
CA LEU A 605 -23.62 -26.73 40.78
C LEU A 605 -24.79 -27.55 41.30
N PRO A 606 -25.94 -27.51 40.60
CA PRO A 606 -27.03 -28.44 40.85
C PRO A 606 -26.57 -29.86 40.50
N ARG A 607 -27.19 -30.84 41.13
CA ARG A 607 -26.71 -32.23 41.12
C ARG A 607 -26.63 -32.83 39.71
N ASP A 608 -27.59 -32.52 38.86
CA ASP A 608 -27.69 -32.96 37.46
C ASP A 608 -26.53 -32.46 36.59
N ARG A 609 -25.88 -31.36 36.97
CA ARG A 609 -24.74 -30.77 36.25
C ARG A 609 -23.37 -31.15 36.81
N ARG A 610 -23.31 -31.87 37.93
CA ARG A 610 -22.02 -32.28 38.54
C ARG A 610 -21.25 -33.29 37.68
N ASP A 611 -21.90 -33.89 36.70
CA ASP A 611 -21.31 -34.83 35.73
C ASP A 611 -20.93 -34.16 34.39
N ASP A 612 -21.08 -32.83 34.28
CA ASP A 612 -20.61 -32.09 33.11
C ASP A 612 -19.09 -32.30 32.94
N ALA A 613 -18.64 -32.50 31.70
CA ALA A 613 -17.25 -32.85 31.39
C ALA A 613 -16.23 -31.84 31.95
N TRP A 614 -16.58 -30.55 32.00
CA TRP A 614 -15.71 -29.48 32.48
C TRP A 614 -15.47 -29.55 33.99
N VAL A 615 -16.34 -30.19 34.80
CA VAL A 615 -16.21 -30.22 36.26
C VAL A 615 -14.94 -30.96 36.68
N THR A 616 -14.64 -32.08 36.01
CA THR A 616 -13.43 -32.87 36.30
C THR A 616 -12.17 -32.09 35.93
N ALA A 617 -12.18 -31.38 34.78
CA ALA A 617 -11.09 -30.51 34.37
C ALA A 617 -10.92 -29.34 35.34
N GLY A 618 -12.00 -28.65 35.71
CA GLY A 618 -11.98 -27.52 36.64
C GLY A 618 -11.48 -27.89 38.03
N LEU A 619 -11.76 -29.10 38.54
CA LEU A 619 -11.17 -29.58 39.80
C LEU A 619 -9.65 -29.81 39.68
N ALA A 620 -9.17 -30.25 38.52
CA ALA A 620 -7.74 -30.43 38.28
C ALA A 620 -7.02 -29.07 38.18
N GLU A 621 -7.60 -28.12 37.44
CA GLU A 621 -7.10 -26.75 37.36
C GLU A 621 -7.11 -26.07 38.74
N LEU A 622 -8.21 -26.18 39.50
CA LEU A 622 -8.31 -25.63 40.85
C LEU A 622 -7.20 -26.16 41.76
N ALA A 623 -6.87 -27.46 41.67
CA ALA A 623 -5.78 -28.04 42.43
C ALA A 623 -4.41 -27.47 42.02
N ALA A 624 -4.21 -27.18 40.74
CA ALA A 624 -2.97 -26.59 40.22
C ALA A 624 -2.78 -25.12 40.63
N LEU A 625 -3.87 -24.40 40.95
CA LEU A 625 -3.81 -23.00 41.40
C LEU A 625 -3.32 -22.83 42.86
N GLY A 626 -3.28 -23.91 43.64
CA GLY A 626 -2.76 -23.90 45.02
C GLY A 626 -3.65 -24.66 46.00
N ALA A 627 -3.01 -25.38 46.93
CA ALA A 627 -3.68 -26.26 47.88
C ALA A 627 -4.64 -25.52 48.83
N GLU A 628 -4.26 -24.33 49.29
CA GLU A 628 -5.05 -23.57 50.28
C GLU A 628 -6.46 -23.23 49.79
N HIS A 629 -6.60 -22.78 48.55
CA HIS A 629 -7.90 -22.40 47.96
C HIS A 629 -8.72 -23.61 47.51
N ALA A 630 -8.04 -24.66 47.04
CA ALA A 630 -8.71 -25.85 46.52
C ALA A 630 -9.27 -26.74 47.64
N ARG A 631 -8.53 -26.88 48.74
CA ARG A 631 -8.78 -27.90 49.78
C ARG A 631 -10.23 -27.95 50.30
N PRO A 632 -10.90 -26.83 50.64
CA PRO A 632 -12.27 -26.88 51.15
C PRO A 632 -13.25 -27.53 50.17
N LEU A 633 -13.15 -27.19 48.88
CA LEU A 633 -14.02 -27.78 47.86
C LEU A 633 -13.65 -29.23 47.58
N LEU A 634 -12.36 -29.56 47.47
CA LEU A 634 -11.90 -30.94 47.23
C LEU A 634 -12.34 -31.90 48.35
N GLU A 635 -12.21 -31.48 49.61
CA GLU A 635 -12.70 -32.27 50.75
C GLU A 635 -14.22 -32.44 50.71
N ARG A 636 -14.96 -31.40 50.32
CA ARG A 636 -16.41 -31.49 50.16
C ARG A 636 -16.80 -32.46 49.05
N VAL A 637 -16.15 -32.43 47.88
CA VAL A 637 -16.38 -33.39 46.78
C VAL A 637 -16.22 -34.84 47.24
N LEU A 638 -15.27 -35.11 48.13
CA LEU A 638 -15.05 -36.45 48.68
C LEU A 638 -16.04 -36.86 49.78
N ARG A 639 -16.45 -35.91 50.63
CA ARG A 639 -17.25 -36.19 51.83
C ARG A 639 -18.76 -36.05 51.63
N GLU A 640 -19.20 -35.24 50.68
CA GLU A 640 -20.62 -34.96 50.47
C GLU A 640 -21.37 -36.22 50.01
N LYS A 641 -22.42 -36.58 50.75
CA LYS A 641 -23.27 -37.74 50.48
C LYS A 641 -24.71 -37.31 50.25
N HIS A 642 -25.35 -38.01 49.33
CA HIS A 642 -26.78 -37.96 49.07
C HIS A 642 -27.48 -39.18 49.68
N PHE A 643 -28.65 -38.96 50.30
CA PHE A 643 -29.37 -39.98 51.08
C PHE A 643 -28.46 -40.75 52.06
N PHE A 644 -27.55 -40.04 52.74
CA PHE A 644 -26.59 -40.56 53.73
C PHE A 644 -25.54 -41.57 53.24
N PHE A 645 -25.76 -42.28 52.12
CA PHE A 645 -24.92 -43.39 51.68
C PHE A 645 -24.28 -43.20 50.30
N PHE A 646 -24.97 -42.52 49.38
CA PHE A 646 -24.48 -42.40 48.00
C PHE A 646 -23.57 -41.18 47.88
N PRO A 647 -22.40 -41.28 47.24
CA PRO A 647 -21.59 -40.11 46.94
C PRO A 647 -22.40 -39.09 46.14
N ALA A 648 -22.38 -37.81 46.55
CA ALA A 648 -23.11 -36.75 45.86
C ALA A 648 -22.41 -36.29 44.57
N TRP A 649 -21.17 -36.75 44.35
CA TRP A 649 -20.30 -36.39 43.22
C TRP A 649 -19.89 -37.62 42.39
N PRO A 650 -19.72 -37.47 41.06
CA PRO A 650 -19.28 -38.53 40.18
C PRO A 650 -17.94 -39.18 40.58
N GLY A 651 -17.70 -40.40 40.11
CA GLY A 651 -16.46 -41.13 40.40
C GLY A 651 -15.21 -40.43 39.85
N SER A 652 -15.30 -39.83 38.67
CA SER A 652 -14.24 -39.06 38.00
C SER A 652 -13.80 -37.86 38.85
N ALA A 653 -14.75 -37.01 39.24
CA ALA A 653 -14.51 -35.85 40.10
C ALA A 653 -13.84 -36.23 41.44
N ARG A 654 -14.35 -37.29 42.10
CA ARG A 654 -13.76 -37.79 43.36
C ARG A 654 -12.34 -38.32 43.17
N THR A 655 -12.03 -38.92 42.03
CA THR A 655 -10.68 -39.43 41.73
C THR A 655 -9.69 -38.28 41.60
N VAL A 656 -10.06 -37.23 40.86
CA VAL A 656 -9.23 -36.01 40.74
C VAL A 656 -9.04 -35.34 42.09
N ALA A 657 -10.11 -35.15 42.87
CA ALA A 657 -10.02 -34.52 44.18
C ALA A 657 -9.11 -35.29 45.16
N ARG A 658 -9.18 -36.63 45.15
CA ARG A 658 -8.29 -37.46 45.98
C ARG A 658 -6.83 -37.30 45.56
N ARG A 659 -6.56 -37.34 44.25
CA ARG A 659 -5.20 -37.18 43.72
C ARG A 659 -4.61 -35.82 44.10
N ALA A 660 -5.38 -34.75 43.94
CA ALA A 660 -4.99 -33.40 44.28
C ALA A 660 -4.61 -33.25 45.77
N LEU A 661 -5.45 -33.73 46.69
CA LEU A 661 -5.16 -33.67 48.12
C LEU A 661 -3.92 -34.49 48.50
N THR A 662 -3.70 -35.66 47.89
CA THR A 662 -2.49 -36.47 48.17
C THR A 662 -1.20 -35.87 47.62
N SER A 663 -1.28 -35.04 46.58
CA SER A 663 -0.10 -34.36 46.01
C SER A 663 0.30 -33.15 46.85
N GLY A 664 -0.66 -32.36 47.33
CA GLY A 664 -0.38 -31.16 48.15
C GLY A 664 0.34 -31.47 49.46
N ASP A 665 0.00 -32.58 50.12
CA ASP A 665 0.65 -33.00 51.36
C ASP A 665 2.16 -33.32 51.20
N ARG A 666 2.66 -33.49 49.96
CA ARG A 666 4.08 -33.77 49.68
C ARG A 666 4.93 -32.53 49.42
N GLU A 667 4.32 -31.40 49.10
CA GLU A 667 5.06 -30.15 48.81
C GLU A 667 5.24 -29.29 50.07
N GLU A 668 4.45 -29.52 51.13
CA GLU A 668 4.53 -28.80 52.41
C GLU A 668 5.46 -29.46 53.46
N GLY A 669 5.99 -30.66 53.20
CA GLY A 669 6.90 -31.39 54.10
C GLY A 669 8.31 -31.46 53.59
#